data_AF-A0A0B2VJ33-F1
#
_entry.id   AF-A0A0B2VJ33-F1
#
_cell.length_a   1.000
_cell.length_b   1.000
_cell.length_c   1.000
_cell.angle_alpha   90.00
_cell.angle_beta   90.00
_cell.angle_gamma   90.00
#
_symmetry.space_group_name_H-M   'P 1'
#
loop_
_entity.id
_entity.type
_entity.pdbx_description
1 polymer ?
#
loop_
_entity_poly.entity_id
_entity_poly.type
_entity_poly.pdbx_seq_one_letter_code
_entity_poly.pdbx_strand_id
1 'polypeptide(L)'
;FRINRQTDPKRQFSIDQSGSLRVAQRLDREDIPRYNLIVEAFDPAGNVGSQRIDIYVQDVNDNAPIPYTVPNPCVFMENTDPAMQPKCEIYAHDPDTAEFGPPFQMMVAPDFKYGAYLSVVFDPNGDNGNGSMTVTAKQRFDREAEFPGKQLEIPIILADRGGLKIERSVYVIIGDENDNPMRDGTMTIFVNSYRGKLGRTMIGRVYVEDKDDWDLPDKTFTWAPGKSLPGFELASNGEITMDANMPPRTYHLVADVVDRRRNEHALGTVNVVVKLVPEIAFMNQGGLRILLGTNGFAAPDDFIRADSTGSSPMSRFVDKMNEYIGGTAAVDVFSIKKDVAVLQTTVEEVIDVRFSAHGSAYRSPVLLNGLIAQHRDELQQAIGATIVSAGIDMCKFTVCDMGCETKNYADEKGVVVSANQTVIVGVNAWSNDTCTCPVFIPPASCRADLCVNGGVCHNTYPRGFFCECRNNALKGFRCQGTTRSFDGQGYAWFKPMPACTSLNMSLQFMTRQADGLLLYNGPMGDNSSFGQIDYRDYIIVRLVSGRVEAELMFNGVAANPIQVAGSDMLNDGKWHTITLTQSGKTLELVVDNCYTIGALSMMQDGSGFLDDSSCRRVITSIDDDERLNINTPLQIGGLAPLSGNDKYPAAVTGRTQSYTGCVRNLFINNELYDLGVPDLASNEHTQMGCDLSEAVCDLNSIRGGYCIHGECIADAVSTVPKCACDPGWGGDRCDSEIPWIEFGPGSFVEYDVKVGLEDKTSDVDVLFLPGKANGGTGELGFGSNGDKYVSTSIESYIPTAKFDLSPFGAASSTSTIQTQMKNLQLLDNTSYWMQFSRSPVRSSLSIDGVYHETTPLDPAKTPYEITISQLLLGAESVGGARGFQGCVGTFRWQHINLPLSEDSSSSGHSSNTGESIITVKQARGVSSGCSQRTTCATVGFAYCGGSYVCVDFWKGPFCTCPQGAQALLGPDGQLAGCGATLAVSSLGISSRRVGHQPRA
;
A
#
# COMPACT_ATOMS: atom_id res chain seq x y z
N PHE A 1 -2.50 10.98 -29.27
CA PHE A 1 -1.24 10.25 -29.54
C PHE A 1 -0.82 9.51 -28.28
N ARG A 2 -0.05 8.43 -28.43
CA ARG A 2 0.51 7.60 -27.35
C ARG A 2 1.83 7.00 -27.81
N ILE A 3 2.83 6.88 -26.92
CA ILE A 3 4.02 6.06 -27.17
C ILE A 3 3.71 4.61 -26.78
N ASN A 4 4.00 3.65 -27.67
CA ASN A 4 3.95 2.23 -27.33
C ASN A 4 5.01 1.93 -26.26
N ARG A 5 4.55 1.62 -25.06
CA ARG A 5 5.42 1.46 -23.87
C ARG A 5 6.44 0.34 -23.99
N GLN A 6 6.24 -0.65 -24.86
CA GLN A 6 7.26 -1.68 -25.11
C GLN A 6 8.48 -1.13 -25.84
N THR A 7 8.33 0.02 -26.51
CA THR A 7 9.42 0.70 -27.23
C THR A 7 10.09 1.82 -26.44
N ASP A 8 9.52 2.20 -25.29
CA ASP A 8 10.09 3.15 -24.32
C ASP A 8 9.97 2.58 -22.88
N PRO A 9 10.70 1.50 -22.55
CA PRO A 9 10.54 0.79 -21.29
C PRO A 9 10.94 1.62 -20.06
N LYS A 10 11.87 2.57 -20.22
CA LYS A 10 12.33 3.47 -19.15
C LYS A 10 11.53 4.78 -19.07
N ARG A 11 10.51 4.96 -19.92
CA ARG A 11 9.60 6.12 -19.94
C ARG A 11 10.36 7.44 -20.11
N GLN A 12 11.37 7.44 -20.96
CA GLN A 12 12.27 8.57 -21.16
C GLN A 12 11.74 9.59 -22.15
N PHE A 13 10.64 9.28 -22.85
CA PHE A 13 9.98 10.17 -23.79
C PHE A 13 8.53 10.41 -23.40
N SER A 14 7.99 11.53 -23.86
CA SER A 14 6.57 11.88 -23.73
C SER A 14 6.04 12.48 -25.03
N ILE A 15 4.77 12.27 -25.34
CA ILE A 15 4.09 12.82 -26.51
C ILE A 15 2.77 13.49 -26.12
N ASP A 16 2.66 14.78 -26.43
CA ASP A 16 1.43 15.51 -26.17
C ASP A 16 0.33 15.24 -27.22
N GLN A 17 -0.86 15.80 -27.00
CA GLN A 17 -2.00 15.65 -27.92
C GLN A 17 -1.76 16.27 -29.30
N SER A 18 -0.79 17.19 -29.45
CA SER A 18 -0.40 17.74 -30.75
C SER A 18 0.51 16.81 -31.55
N GLY A 19 0.98 15.73 -30.94
CA GLY A 19 1.98 14.82 -31.52
C GLY A 19 3.41 15.32 -31.31
N SER A 20 3.63 16.30 -30.44
CA SER A 20 4.97 16.80 -30.14
C SER A 20 5.67 15.86 -29.16
N LEU A 21 6.72 15.20 -29.64
CA LEU A 21 7.57 14.32 -28.84
C LEU A 21 8.59 15.14 -28.05
N ARG A 22 8.75 14.83 -26.76
CA ARG A 22 9.68 15.50 -25.84
C ARG A 22 10.46 14.46 -25.05
N VAL A 23 11.67 14.84 -24.66
CA VAL A 23 12.45 14.09 -23.66
C VAL A 23 11.79 14.33 -22.29
N ALA A 24 11.32 13.26 -21.66
CA ALA A 24 10.62 13.28 -20.37
C ALA A 24 11.57 13.03 -19.19
N GLN A 25 12.57 12.17 -19.38
CA GLN A 25 13.58 11.84 -18.37
C GLN A 25 14.97 12.00 -18.96
N ARG A 26 16.00 11.96 -18.11
CA ARG A 26 17.39 11.99 -18.56
C ARG A 26 17.66 10.82 -19.51
N LEU A 27 18.32 11.14 -20.62
CA LEU A 27 18.84 10.17 -21.57
C LEU A 27 20.30 9.94 -21.26
N ASP A 28 20.72 8.68 -21.33
CA ASP A 28 22.09 8.22 -21.10
C ASP A 28 22.43 7.35 -22.31
N ARG A 29 23.51 7.72 -23.02
CA ARG A 29 23.90 7.06 -24.28
C ARG A 29 24.57 5.73 -23.97
N GLU A 30 25.31 5.65 -22.88
CA GLU A 30 26.05 4.47 -22.41
C GLU A 30 25.08 3.35 -22.04
N ASP A 31 23.88 3.72 -21.59
CA ASP A 31 22.76 2.82 -21.35
C ASP A 31 21.98 2.47 -22.63
N ILE A 32 21.40 3.47 -23.33
CA ILE A 32 20.64 3.23 -24.57
C ILE A 32 21.07 4.27 -25.63
N PRO A 33 21.94 3.90 -26.58
CA PRO A 33 22.45 4.82 -27.59
C PRO A 33 21.44 5.13 -28.72
N ARG A 34 20.42 4.28 -28.88
CA ARG A 34 19.40 4.39 -29.92
C ARG A 34 18.04 3.88 -29.46
N TYR A 35 17.01 4.69 -29.64
CA TYR A 35 15.61 4.30 -29.41
C TYR A 35 14.88 4.08 -30.73
N ASN A 36 14.03 3.05 -30.75
CA ASN A 36 13.15 2.73 -31.87
C ASN A 36 11.69 2.87 -31.41
N LEU A 37 11.25 4.10 -31.17
CA LEU A 37 9.93 4.37 -30.62
C LEU A 37 8.82 4.06 -31.63
N ILE A 38 7.71 3.50 -31.16
CA ILE A 38 6.47 3.40 -31.93
C ILE A 38 5.47 4.38 -31.31
N VAL A 39 5.00 5.33 -32.11
CA VAL A 39 3.95 6.28 -31.74
C VAL A 39 2.64 5.88 -32.40
N GLU A 40 1.57 5.85 -31.60
CA GLU A 40 0.22 5.52 -32.01
C GLU A 40 -0.68 6.76 -31.96
N ALA A 41 -1.46 6.98 -33.02
CA ALA A 41 -2.47 8.01 -33.13
C ALA A 41 -3.85 7.36 -33.18
N PHE A 42 -4.75 7.82 -32.32
CA PHE A 42 -6.12 7.35 -32.21
C PHE A 42 -7.06 8.44 -32.71
N ASP A 43 -7.97 8.08 -33.60
CA ASP A 43 -9.07 8.97 -33.98
C ASP A 43 -10.30 8.77 -33.06
N PRO A 44 -11.29 9.68 -33.07
CA PRO A 44 -12.50 9.54 -32.27
C PRO A 44 -13.37 8.32 -32.61
N ALA A 45 -13.15 7.68 -33.78
CA ALA A 45 -13.83 6.46 -34.19
C ALA A 45 -13.12 5.19 -33.69
N GLY A 46 -11.99 5.34 -32.97
CA GLY A 46 -11.20 4.23 -32.42
C GLY A 46 -10.23 3.61 -33.42
N ASN A 47 -10.02 4.20 -34.61
CA ASN A 47 -8.99 3.74 -35.53
C ASN A 47 -7.61 4.12 -35.01
N VAL A 48 -6.63 3.24 -35.24
CA VAL A 48 -5.26 3.43 -34.77
C VAL A 48 -4.31 3.47 -35.96
N GLY A 49 -3.52 4.54 -36.08
CA GLY A 49 -2.35 4.61 -36.95
C GLY A 49 -1.07 4.56 -36.13
N SER A 50 -0.02 3.89 -36.62
CA SER A 50 1.27 3.78 -35.92
C SER A 50 2.44 4.22 -36.79
N GLN A 51 3.42 4.93 -36.23
CA GLN A 51 4.65 5.36 -36.91
C GLN A 51 5.88 5.02 -36.06
N ARG A 52 6.94 4.50 -36.70
CA ARG A 52 8.23 4.26 -36.07
C ARG A 52 9.12 5.50 -36.15
N ILE A 53 9.76 5.86 -35.04
CA ILE A 53 10.69 6.98 -34.91
C ILE A 53 12.03 6.44 -34.41
N ASP A 54 13.10 6.70 -35.16
CA ASP A 54 14.48 6.40 -34.77
C ASP A 54 15.08 7.63 -34.07
N ILE A 55 15.52 7.46 -32.82
CA ILE A 55 16.21 8.51 -32.06
C ILE A 55 17.62 8.03 -31.78
N TYR A 56 18.61 8.81 -32.20
CA TYR A 56 20.02 8.57 -31.91
C TYR A 56 20.43 9.54 -30.80
N VAL A 57 20.87 9.01 -29.67
CA VAL A 57 21.38 9.84 -28.57
C VAL A 57 22.77 10.30 -28.96
N GLN A 58 23.00 11.60 -28.90
CA GLN A 58 24.34 12.15 -29.12
C GLN A 58 25.16 12.00 -27.85
N ASP A 59 26.39 11.59 -28.03
CA ASP A 59 27.35 11.45 -26.95
C ASP A 59 27.74 12.82 -26.39
N VAL A 60 27.83 12.91 -25.08
CA VAL A 60 28.41 14.04 -24.37
C VAL A 60 29.56 13.46 -23.57
N ASN A 61 30.70 14.16 -23.52
CA ASN A 61 31.81 13.72 -22.67
C ASN A 61 31.46 13.93 -21.19
N ASP A 62 30.73 12.99 -20.60
CA ASP A 62 30.30 13.00 -19.20
C ASP A 62 30.78 11.79 -18.41
N ASN A 63 31.37 10.77 -19.05
CA ASN A 63 32.09 9.70 -18.37
C ASN A 63 33.59 9.96 -18.45
N ALA A 64 34.21 10.13 -17.29
CA ALA A 64 35.65 10.24 -17.25
C ALA A 64 36.33 8.85 -17.26
N PRO A 65 37.59 8.75 -17.75
CA PRO A 65 38.30 7.49 -17.85
C PRO A 65 38.40 6.72 -16.53
N ILE A 66 38.14 5.41 -16.59
CA ILE A 66 38.20 4.50 -15.44
C ILE A 66 39.51 3.70 -15.51
N PRO A 67 40.42 3.86 -14.53
CA PRO A 67 41.68 3.13 -14.52
C PRO A 67 41.50 1.70 -13.99
N TYR A 68 42.30 0.76 -14.49
CA TYR A 68 42.39 -0.61 -13.98
C TYR A 68 43.82 -1.15 -14.12
N THR A 69 44.17 -2.11 -13.26
CA THR A 69 45.52 -2.73 -13.27
C THR A 69 45.61 -3.91 -14.24
N VAL A 70 46.80 -4.18 -14.76
CA VAL A 70 47.11 -5.35 -15.58
C VAL A 70 48.39 -5.99 -15.02
N PRO A 71 48.32 -7.21 -14.44
CA PRO A 71 47.10 -7.98 -14.17
C PRO A 71 46.15 -7.26 -13.19
N ASN A 72 44.85 -7.59 -13.23
CA ASN A 72 43.85 -7.13 -12.26
C ASN A 72 43.44 -8.31 -11.35
N PRO A 73 43.77 -8.30 -10.04
CA PRO A 73 44.49 -7.25 -9.33
C PRO A 73 46.01 -7.28 -9.57
N CYS A 74 46.67 -6.14 -9.39
CA CYS A 74 48.13 -6.07 -9.25
C CYS A 74 48.54 -6.54 -7.86
N VAL A 75 49.45 -7.51 -7.78
CA VAL A 75 49.88 -8.12 -6.51
C VAL A 75 51.40 -8.06 -6.37
N PHE A 76 51.89 -7.50 -5.26
CA PHE A 76 53.30 -7.57 -4.85
C PHE A 76 53.43 -8.39 -3.58
N MET A 77 54.20 -9.48 -3.62
CA MET A 77 54.36 -10.35 -2.44
C MET A 77 55.13 -9.64 -1.34
N GLU A 78 54.70 -9.77 -0.08
CA GLU A 78 55.53 -9.29 1.02
C GLU A 78 56.84 -10.06 1.14
N ASN A 79 57.74 -9.55 1.98
CA ASN A 79 59.06 -10.15 2.24
C ASN A 79 59.92 -10.43 0.99
N THR A 80 59.50 -9.94 -0.19
CA THR A 80 60.16 -10.14 -1.49
C THR A 80 60.95 -8.89 -1.87
N ASP A 81 62.19 -9.06 -2.33
CA ASP A 81 63.04 -7.95 -2.77
C ASP A 81 62.36 -7.16 -3.91
N PRO A 82 62.37 -5.80 -3.87
CA PRO A 82 61.77 -4.96 -4.91
C PRO A 82 62.15 -5.33 -6.34
N ALA A 83 63.39 -5.76 -6.57
CA ALA A 83 63.88 -6.12 -7.90
C ALA A 83 63.30 -7.45 -8.42
N MET A 84 62.76 -8.29 -7.54
CA MET A 84 62.13 -9.57 -7.88
C MET A 84 60.60 -9.49 -8.00
N GLN A 85 60.01 -8.35 -7.66
CA GLN A 85 58.56 -8.14 -7.81
C GLN A 85 58.15 -8.12 -9.29
N PRO A 86 56.93 -8.60 -9.62
CA PRO A 86 56.40 -8.43 -10.96
C PRO A 86 56.18 -6.94 -11.27
N LYS A 87 56.16 -6.59 -12.55
CA LYS A 87 55.69 -5.26 -12.98
C LYS A 87 54.19 -5.33 -13.21
N CYS A 88 53.49 -4.26 -12.85
CA CYS A 88 52.09 -4.08 -13.21
C CYS A 88 51.96 -2.89 -14.15
N GLU A 89 50.93 -2.90 -14.97
CA GLU A 89 50.53 -1.75 -15.79
C GLU A 89 49.17 -1.23 -15.33
N ILE A 90 48.90 0.04 -15.59
CA ILE A 90 47.63 0.70 -15.33
C ILE A 90 47.11 1.19 -16.67
N TYR A 91 46.00 0.64 -17.10
CA TYR A 91 45.28 1.02 -18.30
C TYR A 91 44.05 1.83 -17.90
N ALA A 92 43.37 2.41 -18.89
CA ALA A 92 42.08 3.04 -18.67
C ALA A 92 41.07 2.62 -19.73
N HIS A 93 39.80 2.69 -19.36
CA HIS A 93 38.67 2.51 -20.25
C HIS A 93 37.71 3.67 -20.07
N ASP A 94 37.19 4.19 -21.17
CA ASP A 94 36.18 5.23 -21.19
C ASP A 94 34.87 4.68 -21.78
N PRO A 95 33.74 4.74 -21.05
CA PRO A 95 32.43 4.36 -21.56
C PRO A 95 31.96 5.21 -22.76
N ASP A 96 32.46 6.44 -22.90
CA ASP A 96 32.09 7.35 -23.98
C ASP A 96 32.60 6.84 -25.34
N THR A 97 32.14 7.47 -26.42
CA THR A 97 32.62 7.12 -27.75
C THR A 97 34.12 7.41 -27.91
N ALA A 98 34.75 6.79 -28.91
CA ALA A 98 36.18 6.98 -29.17
C ALA A 98 36.61 8.43 -29.51
N GLU A 99 35.66 9.34 -29.75
CA GLU A 99 35.92 10.78 -29.86
C GLU A 99 36.31 11.39 -28.50
N PHE A 100 35.70 10.90 -27.41
CA PHE A 100 35.92 11.33 -26.04
C PHE A 100 36.71 10.34 -25.20
N GLY A 101 37.15 9.20 -25.74
CA GLY A 101 38.02 8.23 -25.04
C GLY A 101 39.53 8.42 -25.28
N PRO A 102 40.29 7.36 -25.65
CA PRO A 102 41.76 7.40 -25.73
C PRO A 102 42.28 8.35 -26.84
N PRO A 103 43.54 8.82 -26.81
CA PRO A 103 44.56 8.48 -25.82
C PRO A 103 44.36 9.24 -24.50
N PHE A 104 44.60 8.53 -23.40
CA PHE A 104 44.48 9.04 -22.05
C PHE A 104 45.78 9.70 -21.60
N GLN A 105 45.68 10.86 -20.97
CA GLN A 105 46.78 11.42 -20.17
C GLN A 105 46.62 10.95 -18.73
N MET A 106 47.70 10.44 -18.14
CA MET A 106 47.69 9.96 -16.76
C MET A 106 48.82 10.61 -15.97
N MET A 107 48.51 11.04 -14.76
CA MET A 107 49.48 11.56 -13.81
C MET A 107 49.12 11.10 -12.41
N VAL A 108 50.12 10.78 -11.58
CA VAL A 108 49.88 10.49 -10.17
C VAL A 108 49.42 11.76 -9.45
N ALA A 109 48.40 11.67 -8.61
CA ALA A 109 47.88 12.81 -7.87
C ALA A 109 48.91 13.34 -6.85
N PRO A 110 48.90 14.65 -6.51
CA PRO A 110 49.90 15.26 -5.63
C PRO A 110 49.94 14.70 -4.21
N ASP A 111 48.84 14.11 -3.74
CA ASP A 111 48.68 13.55 -2.40
C ASP A 111 49.07 12.07 -2.30
N PHE A 112 49.67 11.49 -3.35
CA PHE A 112 50.10 10.09 -3.36
C PHE A 112 51.07 9.75 -2.22
N LYS A 113 50.55 8.99 -1.26
CA LYS A 113 51.23 8.69 0.02
C LYS A 113 52.35 7.65 -0.11
N TYR A 114 52.30 6.80 -1.14
CA TYR A 114 53.19 5.65 -1.28
C TYR A 114 54.36 5.87 -2.24
N GLY A 115 54.69 7.12 -2.59
CA GLY A 115 55.80 7.44 -3.51
C GLY A 115 57.19 6.96 -3.05
N ALA A 116 57.37 6.72 -1.74
CA ALA A 116 58.57 6.10 -1.18
C ALA A 116 58.63 4.57 -1.40
N TYR A 117 57.48 3.93 -1.58
CA TYR A 117 57.33 2.48 -1.73
C TYR A 117 57.13 2.03 -3.18
N LEU A 118 56.55 2.89 -4.01
CA LEU A 118 56.18 2.58 -5.39
C LEU A 118 56.83 3.56 -6.38
N SER A 119 57.16 3.06 -7.57
CA SER A 119 57.49 3.86 -8.75
C SER A 119 56.37 3.69 -9.77
N VAL A 120 55.71 4.78 -10.13
CA VAL A 120 54.62 4.82 -11.12
C VAL A 120 55.05 5.75 -12.24
N VAL A 121 55.16 5.24 -13.47
CA VAL A 121 55.71 5.96 -14.62
C VAL A 121 54.73 5.90 -15.78
N PHE A 122 54.33 7.05 -16.31
CA PHE A 122 53.45 7.14 -17.47
C PHE A 122 54.22 6.90 -18.78
N ASP A 123 53.66 6.05 -19.65
CA ASP A 123 54.08 5.85 -21.03
C ASP A 123 52.92 6.25 -21.98
N PRO A 124 53.05 7.37 -22.72
CA PRO A 124 52.02 7.81 -23.65
C PRO A 124 51.85 6.87 -24.87
N ASN A 125 52.81 5.99 -25.15
CA ASN A 125 52.70 5.00 -26.23
C ASN A 125 52.30 3.60 -25.73
N GLY A 126 52.14 3.44 -24.41
CA GLY A 126 51.69 2.20 -23.80
C GLY A 126 50.22 1.88 -24.14
N ASP A 127 49.80 0.64 -23.91
CA ASP A 127 48.51 0.10 -24.37
C ASP A 127 48.17 0.45 -25.83
N ASN A 128 49.05 0.08 -26.76
CA ASN A 128 48.88 0.32 -28.20
C ASN A 128 48.66 1.80 -28.59
N GLY A 129 49.20 2.74 -27.79
CA GLY A 129 49.05 4.18 -28.02
C GLY A 129 47.85 4.81 -27.31
N ASN A 130 47.12 4.07 -26.46
CA ASN A 130 46.07 4.62 -25.60
C ASN A 130 46.63 5.34 -24.37
N GLY A 131 47.89 5.08 -24.00
CA GLY A 131 48.50 5.60 -22.78
C GLY A 131 48.33 4.64 -21.60
N SER A 132 49.42 4.35 -20.88
CA SER A 132 49.41 3.48 -19.70
C SER A 132 50.41 3.95 -18.65
N MET A 133 50.32 3.47 -17.41
CA MET A 133 51.37 3.67 -16.40
C MET A 133 51.98 2.34 -15.96
N THR A 134 53.30 2.26 -15.81
CA THR A 134 53.98 1.09 -15.22
C THR A 134 54.21 1.30 -13.73
N VAL A 135 53.83 0.33 -12.90
CA VAL A 135 54.03 0.29 -11.45
C VAL A 135 55.11 -0.73 -11.09
N THR A 136 56.07 -0.33 -10.26
CA THR A 136 57.13 -1.19 -9.71
C THR A 136 57.40 -0.89 -8.24
N ALA A 137 57.83 -1.90 -7.49
CA ALA A 137 58.20 -1.74 -6.08
C ALA A 137 59.56 -1.04 -5.91
N LYS A 138 59.68 -0.21 -4.87
CA LYS A 138 60.94 0.42 -4.42
C LYS A 138 61.45 -0.13 -3.08
N GLN A 139 60.56 -0.68 -2.27
CA GLN A 139 60.86 -1.19 -0.93
C GLN A 139 60.24 -2.58 -0.72
N ARG A 140 60.79 -3.32 0.23
CA ARG A 140 60.16 -4.56 0.71
C ARG A 140 58.90 -4.19 1.48
N PHE A 141 57.86 -5.00 1.32
CA PHE A 141 56.60 -4.85 2.02
C PHE A 141 56.51 -5.86 3.17
N ASP A 142 55.75 -5.47 4.18
CA ASP A 142 55.29 -6.26 5.32
C ASP A 142 53.77 -6.02 5.33
N ARG A 143 52.98 -7.07 5.16
CA ARG A 143 51.52 -6.98 4.99
C ARG A 143 50.83 -6.60 6.30
N GLU A 144 51.38 -7.00 7.44
CA GLU A 144 50.83 -6.79 8.79
C GLU A 144 51.24 -5.47 9.43
N ALA A 145 52.17 -4.75 8.80
CA ALA A 145 52.50 -3.39 9.16
C ALA A 145 51.28 -2.47 9.01
N GLU A 146 51.07 -1.58 10.00
CA GLU A 146 50.01 -0.56 9.95
C GLU A 146 50.14 0.37 8.74
N PHE A 147 51.37 0.58 8.25
CA PHE A 147 51.68 1.32 7.03
C PHE A 147 52.87 0.67 6.31
N PRO A 148 52.80 0.42 4.98
CA PRO A 148 51.77 0.87 4.05
C PRO A 148 50.48 0.02 4.04
N GLY A 149 50.45 -1.09 4.78
CA GLY A 149 49.29 -1.95 4.94
C GLY A 149 49.04 -2.91 3.76
N LYS A 150 47.86 -3.53 3.77
CA LYS A 150 47.48 -4.63 2.86
C LYS A 150 47.18 -4.19 1.42
N GLN A 151 46.81 -2.92 1.23
CA GLN A 151 46.35 -2.37 -0.04
C GLN A 151 46.85 -0.95 -0.21
N LEU A 152 47.66 -0.72 -1.25
CA LEU A 152 48.27 0.58 -1.53
C LEU A 152 47.49 1.28 -2.63
N GLU A 153 46.84 2.38 -2.24
CA GLU A 153 46.09 3.25 -3.13
C GLU A 153 47.02 4.13 -3.99
N ILE A 154 46.86 4.08 -5.30
CA ILE A 154 47.52 4.96 -6.26
C ILE A 154 46.44 5.89 -6.85
N PRO A 155 46.29 7.13 -6.35
CA PRO A 155 45.40 8.12 -6.94
C PRO A 155 46.01 8.62 -8.25
N ILE A 156 45.22 8.53 -9.32
CA ILE A 156 45.63 8.91 -10.67
C ILE A 156 44.67 9.98 -11.16
N ILE A 157 45.22 11.08 -11.64
CA ILE A 157 44.49 12.07 -12.42
C ILE A 157 44.55 11.62 -13.87
N LEU A 158 43.41 11.22 -14.41
CA LEU A 158 43.22 10.85 -15.80
C LEU A 158 42.57 12.00 -16.57
N ALA A 159 42.94 12.15 -17.83
CA ALA A 159 42.24 12.99 -18.79
C ALA A 159 42.04 12.21 -20.08
N ASP A 160 40.84 12.26 -20.63
CA ASP A 160 40.58 11.76 -21.97
C ASP A 160 40.95 12.76 -23.08
N ARG A 161 40.66 12.39 -24.32
CA ARG A 161 40.90 13.21 -25.50
C ARG A 161 40.04 14.48 -25.53
N GLY A 162 38.81 14.42 -25.05
CA GLY A 162 37.90 15.57 -24.93
C GLY A 162 38.26 16.50 -23.77
N GLY A 163 39.15 16.07 -22.88
CA GLY A 163 39.71 16.85 -21.79
C GLY A 163 38.92 16.79 -20.49
N LEU A 164 37.93 15.91 -20.37
CA LEU A 164 37.29 15.64 -19.08
C LEU A 164 38.33 14.95 -18.18
N LYS A 165 38.41 15.41 -16.93
CA LYS A 165 39.44 15.00 -15.97
C LYS A 165 38.79 14.41 -14.75
N ILE A 166 39.38 13.33 -14.25
CA ILE A 166 38.96 12.74 -12.98
C ILE A 166 40.17 12.24 -12.21
N GLU A 167 40.07 12.30 -10.89
CA GLU A 167 40.97 11.58 -10.01
C GLU A 167 40.32 10.27 -9.61
N ARG A 168 40.94 9.14 -9.96
CA ARG A 168 40.51 7.80 -9.56
C ARG A 168 41.70 7.00 -9.11
N SER A 169 41.47 6.16 -8.11
CA SER A 169 42.52 5.32 -7.56
C SER A 169 42.47 3.90 -8.12
N VAL A 170 43.66 3.35 -8.35
CA VAL A 170 43.85 1.89 -8.47
C VAL A 170 44.61 1.39 -7.25
N TYR A 171 44.62 0.08 -7.07
CA TYR A 171 45.20 -0.52 -5.88
C TYR A 171 46.24 -1.57 -6.23
N VAL A 172 47.36 -1.53 -5.52
CA VAL A 172 48.32 -2.63 -5.43
C VAL A 172 48.00 -3.42 -4.17
N ILE A 173 47.72 -4.71 -4.33
CA ILE A 173 47.48 -5.62 -3.21
C ILE A 173 48.82 -6.20 -2.76
N ILE A 174 49.12 -6.10 -1.48
CA ILE A 174 50.31 -6.76 -0.92
C ILE A 174 49.95 -8.22 -0.68
N GLY A 175 50.64 -9.16 -1.33
CA GLY A 175 50.43 -10.59 -1.10
C GLY A 175 50.97 -11.00 0.27
N ASP A 176 50.36 -12.04 0.83
CA ASP A 176 50.60 -12.52 2.19
C ASP A 176 51.59 -13.69 2.23
N GLU A 177 52.48 -13.69 3.22
CA GLU A 177 53.28 -14.82 3.64
C GLU A 177 52.97 -15.16 5.10
N ASN A 178 52.56 -16.41 5.35
CA ASN A 178 52.26 -16.92 6.69
C ASN A 178 53.48 -16.84 7.64
N ASP A 179 53.63 -15.70 8.34
CA ASP A 179 54.75 -15.33 9.19
C ASP A 179 54.32 -14.81 10.59
N ASN A 180 53.01 -14.68 10.85
CA ASN A 180 52.45 -14.34 12.15
C ASN A 180 51.89 -15.57 12.90
N PRO A 181 51.82 -15.50 14.24
CA PRO A 181 51.28 -16.61 15.02
C PRO A 181 49.75 -16.60 15.07
N MET A 182 49.14 -17.76 14.87
CA MET A 182 47.71 -18.01 15.00
C MET A 182 47.30 -18.14 16.48
N ARG A 183 46.11 -17.65 16.84
CA ARG A 183 45.53 -17.71 18.19
C ARG A 183 44.07 -18.15 18.18
N ASP A 184 43.60 -18.55 19.36
CA ASP A 184 42.20 -18.92 19.57
C ASP A 184 41.25 -17.80 19.12
N GLY A 185 40.18 -18.17 18.43
CA GLY A 185 39.17 -17.24 17.93
C GLY A 185 37.77 -17.61 18.38
N THR A 186 36.87 -16.63 18.37
CA THR A 186 35.44 -16.86 18.61
C THR A 186 34.62 -16.19 17.50
N MET A 187 33.61 -16.89 17.01
CA MET A 187 32.59 -16.32 16.14
C MET A 187 31.17 -16.62 16.62
N THR A 188 30.22 -15.86 16.09
CA THR A 188 28.79 -16.16 16.18
C THR A 188 28.16 -16.19 14.79
N ILE A 189 27.40 -17.24 14.50
CA ILE A 189 26.64 -17.43 13.26
C ILE A 189 25.15 -17.31 13.59
N PHE A 190 24.46 -16.30 13.07
CA PHE A 190 23.02 -16.16 13.17
C PHE A 190 22.34 -16.78 11.95
N VAL A 191 21.50 -17.78 12.16
CA VAL A 191 20.80 -18.50 11.08
C VAL A 191 19.31 -18.20 11.14
N ASN A 192 18.77 -17.56 10.10
CA ASN A 192 17.36 -17.25 9.99
C ASN A 192 16.63 -18.30 9.14
N SER A 193 15.72 -19.05 9.76
CA SER A 193 14.96 -20.11 9.11
C SER A 193 13.51 -19.70 8.87
N TYR A 194 13.10 -19.63 7.60
CA TYR A 194 11.75 -19.24 7.21
C TYR A 194 10.76 -20.39 7.46
N ARG A 195 9.75 -20.15 8.31
CA ARG A 195 8.77 -21.17 8.77
C ARG A 195 9.43 -22.41 9.40
N GLY A 196 10.64 -22.26 9.95
CA GLY A 196 11.42 -23.37 10.51
C GLY A 196 12.00 -24.30 9.44
N LYS A 197 11.97 -23.87 8.17
CA LYS A 197 12.57 -24.57 7.06
C LYS A 197 13.84 -23.88 6.59
N LEU A 198 14.88 -24.67 6.38
CA LEU A 198 16.12 -24.26 5.73
C LEU A 198 16.76 -25.52 5.16
N GLY A 199 17.19 -25.46 3.91
CA GLY A 199 17.96 -26.51 3.27
C GLY A 199 19.35 -26.64 3.89
N ARG A 200 19.98 -27.78 3.63
CA ARG A 200 21.38 -28.00 4.02
C ARG A 200 22.27 -26.92 3.39
N THR A 201 22.98 -26.16 4.22
CA THR A 201 23.66 -24.91 3.81
C THR A 201 25.04 -24.81 4.46
N MET A 202 26.05 -24.35 3.71
CA MET A 202 27.32 -23.92 4.29
C MET A 202 27.08 -22.60 5.02
N ILE A 203 27.30 -22.54 6.34
CA ILE A 203 26.86 -21.44 7.20
C ILE A 203 28.00 -20.49 7.63
N GLY A 204 29.23 -20.74 7.19
CA GLY A 204 30.42 -19.96 7.54
C GLY A 204 31.67 -20.83 7.57
N ARG A 205 32.82 -20.20 7.85
CA ARG A 205 34.12 -20.86 8.02
C ARG A 205 34.65 -20.58 9.41
N VAL A 206 35.16 -21.59 10.13
CA VAL A 206 35.81 -21.46 11.45
C VAL A 206 36.78 -20.27 11.46
N TYR A 207 36.67 -19.44 12.49
CA TYR A 207 37.45 -18.23 12.69
C TYR A 207 38.43 -18.46 13.83
N VAL A 208 39.67 -18.09 13.57
CA VAL A 208 40.80 -18.05 14.50
C VAL A 208 41.43 -16.66 14.36
N GLU A 209 42.02 -16.16 15.44
CA GLU A 209 42.73 -14.89 15.40
C GLU A 209 44.05 -15.10 14.67
N ASP A 210 44.12 -14.61 13.46
CA ASP A 210 45.33 -14.63 12.65
C ASP A 210 45.45 -13.35 11.84
N LYS A 211 46.66 -12.82 11.73
CA LYS A 211 46.92 -11.65 10.90
C LYS A 211 47.14 -12.02 9.44
N ASP A 212 47.62 -13.23 9.21
CA ASP A 212 47.80 -13.84 7.91
C ASP A 212 46.41 -14.27 7.40
N ASP A 213 46.02 -13.78 6.22
CA ASP A 213 44.67 -13.89 5.65
C ASP A 213 44.61 -14.56 4.27
N TRP A 214 45.76 -14.88 3.65
CA TRP A 214 45.88 -15.80 2.49
C TRP A 214 46.60 -17.11 2.82
N ASP A 215 46.65 -17.50 4.09
CA ASP A 215 47.31 -18.71 4.57
C ASP A 215 46.35 -19.90 4.78
N LEU A 216 45.07 -19.73 4.43
CA LEU A 216 44.04 -20.78 4.55
C LEU A 216 44.47 -22.16 3.99
N PRO A 217 45.22 -22.28 2.87
CA PRO A 217 45.72 -23.58 2.39
C PRO A 217 46.70 -24.28 3.35
N ASP A 218 47.38 -23.54 4.22
CA ASP A 218 48.30 -24.07 5.23
C ASP A 218 47.57 -24.56 6.48
N LYS A 219 46.32 -24.12 6.69
CA LYS A 219 45.48 -24.48 7.83
C LYS A 219 44.65 -25.74 7.57
N THR A 220 44.51 -26.57 8.61
CA THR A 220 43.55 -27.67 8.63
C THR A 220 42.68 -27.68 9.84
N PHE A 221 41.39 -27.98 9.60
CA PHE A 221 40.33 -27.82 10.57
C PHE A 221 39.72 -29.17 10.90
N THR A 222 39.58 -29.47 12.19
CA THR A 222 38.89 -30.67 12.68
C THR A 222 38.06 -30.33 13.91
N TRP A 223 37.05 -31.15 14.23
CA TRP A 223 36.30 -30.95 15.47
C TRP A 223 37.18 -31.31 16.67
N ALA A 224 37.20 -30.46 17.70
CA ALA A 224 37.85 -30.81 18.96
C ALA A 224 37.17 -32.05 19.59
N PRO A 225 37.90 -32.90 20.34
CA PRO A 225 37.36 -34.14 20.88
C PRO A 225 36.06 -33.94 21.69
N GLY A 226 34.97 -34.59 21.25
CA GLY A 226 33.65 -34.48 21.91
C GLY A 226 32.95 -33.13 21.74
N LYS A 227 33.42 -32.25 20.85
CA LYS A 227 32.85 -30.92 20.59
C LYS A 227 32.10 -30.81 19.25
N SER A 228 32.00 -31.91 18.50
CA SER A 228 31.08 -32.05 17.37
C SER A 228 29.65 -32.27 17.87
N LEU A 229 28.66 -31.69 17.18
CA LEU A 229 27.24 -31.90 17.46
C LEU A 229 26.54 -32.50 16.22
N PRO A 230 25.50 -33.33 16.40
CA PRO A 230 24.68 -33.81 15.29
C PRO A 230 24.12 -32.65 14.47
N GLY A 231 24.12 -32.80 13.14
CA GLY A 231 23.63 -31.78 12.22
C GLY A 231 24.67 -30.77 11.76
N PHE A 232 25.94 -30.91 12.17
CA PHE A 232 27.05 -30.04 11.73
C PHE A 232 28.22 -30.85 11.19
N GLU A 233 28.67 -30.47 10.00
CA GLU A 233 29.85 -31.02 9.36
C GLU A 233 30.91 -29.93 9.21
N LEU A 234 32.17 -30.30 9.41
CA LEU A 234 33.32 -29.42 9.25
C LEU A 234 34.21 -29.99 8.15
N ALA A 235 34.38 -29.21 7.09
CA ALA A 235 35.32 -29.53 6.03
C ALA A 235 36.75 -29.21 6.46
N SER A 236 37.74 -29.84 5.81
CA SER A 236 39.16 -29.67 6.13
C SER A 236 39.68 -28.25 5.91
N ASN A 237 38.97 -27.43 5.12
CA ASN A 237 39.24 -26.02 4.89
C ASN A 237 38.53 -25.10 5.91
N GLY A 238 37.82 -25.66 6.90
CA GLY A 238 37.15 -24.89 7.94
C GLY A 238 35.70 -24.52 7.66
N GLU A 239 35.17 -24.84 6.47
CA GLU A 239 33.75 -24.58 6.16
C GLU A 239 32.83 -25.46 7.00
N ILE A 240 31.82 -24.83 7.60
CA ILE A 240 30.82 -25.46 8.44
C ILE A 240 29.56 -25.62 7.62
N THR A 241 29.10 -26.85 7.44
CA THR A 241 27.80 -27.15 6.81
C THR A 241 26.81 -27.56 7.88
N MET A 242 25.65 -26.93 7.88
CA MET A 242 24.54 -27.26 8.77
C MET A 242 23.49 -28.07 8.01
N ASP A 243 22.97 -29.11 8.65
CA ASP A 243 21.87 -29.91 8.13
C ASP A 243 20.57 -29.12 8.01
N ALA A 244 19.67 -29.63 7.18
CA ALA A 244 18.38 -29.01 6.95
C ALA A 244 17.51 -29.03 8.22
N ASN A 245 16.69 -27.99 8.39
CA ASN A 245 15.64 -27.89 9.42
C ASN A 245 16.13 -28.07 10.87
N MET A 246 17.32 -27.57 11.17
CA MET A 246 17.86 -27.59 12.53
C MET A 246 16.96 -26.80 13.51
N PRO A 247 16.66 -27.33 14.70
CA PRO A 247 15.77 -26.66 15.66
C PRO A 247 16.29 -25.28 16.11
N PRO A 248 15.40 -24.29 16.34
CA PRO A 248 15.76 -23.00 16.90
C PRO A 248 16.34 -23.12 18.31
N ARG A 249 17.65 -22.85 18.44
CA ARG A 249 18.41 -22.76 19.71
C ARG A 249 19.84 -22.30 19.40
N THR A 250 20.62 -22.11 20.46
CA THR A 250 22.07 -21.91 20.36
C THR A 250 22.81 -23.25 20.40
N TYR A 251 23.72 -23.45 19.46
CA TYR A 251 24.64 -24.58 19.39
C TYR A 251 26.05 -24.08 19.64
N HIS A 252 26.79 -24.77 20.51
CA HIS A 252 28.16 -24.43 20.83
C HIS A 252 29.10 -25.50 20.27
N LEU A 253 29.93 -25.11 19.33
CA LEU A 253 30.87 -25.97 18.61
C LEU A 253 32.29 -25.47 18.87
N VAL A 254 33.27 -26.37 18.86
CA VAL A 254 34.69 -26.02 19.00
C VAL A 254 35.50 -26.83 18.00
N ALA A 255 36.24 -26.13 17.14
CA ALA A 255 37.16 -26.71 16.17
C ALA A 255 38.62 -26.57 16.66
N ASP A 256 39.42 -27.59 16.40
CA ASP A 256 40.88 -27.57 16.50
C ASP A 256 41.43 -27.19 15.11
N VAL A 257 42.23 -26.12 15.07
CA VAL A 257 42.84 -25.58 13.85
C VAL A 257 44.34 -25.75 13.94
N VAL A 258 44.91 -26.39 12.93
CA VAL A 258 46.34 -26.68 12.84
C VAL A 258 46.91 -25.95 11.63
N ASP A 259 47.83 -25.02 11.89
CA ASP A 259 48.68 -24.44 10.85
C ASP A 259 49.85 -25.39 10.57
N ARG A 260 49.96 -25.89 9.33
CA ARG A 260 50.98 -26.86 8.95
C ARG A 260 52.32 -26.23 8.59
N ARG A 261 52.33 -24.96 8.19
CA ARG A 261 53.53 -24.25 7.77
C ARG A 261 54.35 -23.81 8.98
N ARG A 262 53.67 -23.33 10.03
CA ARG A 262 54.26 -22.90 11.30
C ARG A 262 54.19 -23.97 12.41
N ASN A 263 53.41 -25.03 12.21
CA ASN A 263 53.15 -26.09 13.19
C ASN A 263 52.54 -25.54 14.49
N GLU A 264 51.50 -24.72 14.35
CA GLU A 264 50.79 -24.03 15.43
C GLU A 264 49.36 -24.58 15.59
N HIS A 265 48.80 -24.45 16.79
CA HIS A 265 47.47 -24.94 17.14
C HIS A 265 46.65 -23.83 17.77
N ALA A 266 45.38 -23.72 17.37
CA ALA A 266 44.42 -22.79 17.94
C ALA A 266 43.01 -23.40 18.02
N LEU A 267 42.21 -22.92 18.96
CA LEU A 267 40.81 -23.30 19.13
C LEU A 267 39.89 -22.25 18.50
N GLY A 268 39.04 -22.68 17.56
CA GLY A 268 37.96 -21.88 17.00
C GLY A 268 36.64 -22.18 17.70
N THR A 269 36.16 -21.26 18.53
CA THR A 269 34.84 -21.38 19.19
C THR A 269 33.75 -20.81 18.29
N VAL A 270 32.71 -21.61 18.00
CA VAL A 270 31.62 -21.23 17.10
C VAL A 270 30.28 -21.34 17.81
N ASN A 271 29.59 -20.20 17.93
CA ASN A 271 28.22 -20.14 18.46
C ASN A 271 27.23 -20.03 17.30
N VAL A 272 26.44 -21.07 17.03
CA VAL A 272 25.40 -21.04 16.00
C VAL A 272 24.05 -20.76 16.64
N VAL A 273 23.44 -19.61 16.37
CA VAL A 273 22.14 -19.18 16.89
C VAL A 273 21.10 -19.32 15.78
N VAL A 274 20.24 -20.34 15.88
CA VAL A 274 19.15 -20.57 14.91
C VAL A 274 17.88 -19.85 15.36
N LYS A 275 17.36 -18.94 14.54
CA LYS A 275 16.14 -18.15 14.74
C LYS A 275 15.04 -18.58 13.76
N LEU A 276 13.78 -18.57 14.24
CA LEU A 276 12.60 -18.78 13.41
C LEU A 276 12.10 -17.45 12.85
N VAL A 277 11.91 -17.38 11.53
CA VAL A 277 11.19 -16.29 10.86
C VAL A 277 9.79 -16.81 10.50
N PRO A 278 8.74 -16.49 11.26
CA PRO A 278 7.40 -16.96 10.95
C PRO A 278 6.83 -16.24 9.71
N GLU A 279 5.83 -16.85 9.08
CA GLU A 279 5.17 -16.28 7.89
C GLU A 279 4.65 -14.86 8.13
N ILE A 280 4.06 -14.59 9.30
CA ILE A 280 3.55 -13.26 9.65
C ILE A 280 4.64 -12.19 9.75
N ALA A 281 5.88 -12.56 10.16
CA ALA A 281 7.02 -11.65 10.18
C ALA A 281 7.45 -11.28 8.76
N PHE A 282 7.46 -12.27 7.86
CA PHE A 282 7.78 -12.08 6.45
C PHE A 282 6.71 -11.25 5.72
N MET A 283 5.42 -11.49 6.01
CA MET A 283 4.33 -10.71 5.41
C MET A 283 4.31 -9.26 5.90
N ASN A 284 4.77 -9.00 7.13
CA ASN A 284 4.87 -7.67 7.73
C ASN A 284 6.30 -7.12 7.73
N GLN A 285 7.09 -7.47 6.72
CA GLN A 285 8.49 -7.04 6.64
C GLN A 285 8.62 -5.58 6.21
N GLY A 286 9.60 -4.89 6.78
CA GLY A 286 10.19 -3.69 6.21
C GLY A 286 11.32 -4.06 5.25
N GLY A 287 11.56 -3.18 4.27
CA GLY A 287 12.64 -3.34 3.29
C GLY A 287 13.50 -2.09 3.19
N LEU A 288 14.77 -2.27 2.86
CA LEU A 288 15.72 -1.18 2.66
C LEU A 288 16.72 -1.60 1.59
N ARG A 289 16.98 -0.70 0.62
CA ARG A 289 18.09 -0.86 -0.34
C ARG A 289 19.23 0.07 0.01
N ILE A 290 20.42 -0.48 0.19
CA ILE A 290 21.65 0.28 0.51
C ILE A 290 22.62 0.14 -0.66
N LEU A 291 23.23 1.25 -1.07
CA LEU A 291 24.15 1.30 -2.21
C LEU A 291 25.42 0.49 -1.94
N LEU A 292 25.90 -0.24 -2.95
CA LEU A 292 27.26 -0.78 -2.99
C LEU A 292 28.11 0.07 -3.94
N GLY A 293 29.29 0.51 -3.48
CA GLY A 293 30.20 1.37 -4.24
C GLY A 293 30.40 2.75 -3.62
N THR A 294 30.56 3.78 -4.45
CA THR A 294 30.83 5.16 -4.01
C THR A 294 29.70 5.69 -3.11
N ASN A 295 30.03 6.21 -1.93
CA ASN A 295 29.07 6.63 -0.89
C ASN A 295 28.17 5.51 -0.33
N GLY A 296 28.50 4.25 -0.61
CA GLY A 296 27.86 3.06 -0.09
C GLY A 296 28.85 2.14 0.62
N PHE A 297 28.50 0.85 0.75
CA PHE A 297 29.42 -0.17 1.25
C PHE A 297 30.27 -0.76 0.11
N ALA A 298 31.46 -1.28 0.43
CA ALA A 298 32.29 -1.97 -0.57
C ALA A 298 31.77 -3.40 -0.80
N ALA A 299 31.25 -4.04 0.24
CA ALA A 299 30.69 -5.39 0.17
C ALA A 299 29.55 -5.60 1.18
N PRO A 300 28.70 -6.63 1.01
CA PRO A 300 27.57 -6.87 1.93
C PRO A 300 27.97 -7.10 3.39
N ASP A 301 29.17 -7.60 3.65
CA ASP A 301 29.67 -7.86 5.00
C ASP A 301 30.02 -6.59 5.78
N ASP A 302 30.27 -5.46 5.12
CA ASP A 302 30.46 -4.16 5.79
C ASP A 302 29.24 -3.78 6.64
N PHE A 303 28.03 -4.16 6.20
CA PHE A 303 26.81 -3.88 6.95
C PHE A 303 26.79 -4.57 8.32
N ILE A 304 27.41 -5.75 8.45
CA ILE A 304 27.43 -6.53 9.71
C ILE A 304 28.76 -6.44 10.46
N ARG A 305 29.79 -5.85 9.84
CA ARG A 305 31.13 -5.69 10.40
C ARG A 305 31.12 -4.67 11.53
N ALA A 306 31.62 -5.06 12.70
CA ALA A 306 31.77 -4.15 13.82
C ALA A 306 32.98 -3.23 13.60
N ASP A 307 32.82 -1.96 13.94
CA ASP A 307 33.91 -0.98 13.96
C ASP A 307 34.68 -1.02 15.31
N SER A 308 35.60 -0.07 15.50
CA SER A 308 36.40 0.05 16.71
C SER A 308 35.60 0.31 18.00
N THR A 309 34.33 0.71 17.89
CA THR A 309 33.41 0.88 19.02
C THR A 309 32.66 -0.41 19.37
N GLY A 310 32.83 -1.48 18.57
CA GLY A 310 32.10 -2.73 18.70
C GLY A 310 30.69 -2.72 18.09
N SER A 311 30.29 -1.62 17.43
CA SER A 311 28.99 -1.50 16.76
C SER A 311 29.14 -1.72 15.25
N SER A 312 28.14 -2.32 14.61
CA SER A 312 28.07 -2.44 13.15
C SER A 312 27.01 -1.50 12.58
N PRO A 313 27.04 -1.18 11.26
CA PRO A 313 25.94 -0.48 10.62
C PRO A 313 24.58 -1.16 10.84
N MET A 314 24.53 -2.48 10.86
CA MET A 314 23.33 -3.26 11.17
C MET A 314 22.86 -3.03 12.61
N SER A 315 23.75 -3.02 13.62
CA SER A 315 23.32 -2.76 15.00
C SER A 315 22.81 -1.34 15.16
N ARG A 316 23.46 -0.35 14.54
CA ARG A 316 22.99 1.04 14.51
C ARG A 316 21.64 1.20 13.80
N PHE A 317 21.43 0.46 12.71
CA PHE A 317 20.13 0.40 12.03
C PHE A 317 19.04 -0.16 12.95
N VAL A 318 19.32 -1.28 13.62
CA VAL A 318 18.39 -1.92 14.58
C VAL A 318 18.05 -0.97 15.73
N ASP A 319 19.05 -0.30 16.30
CA ASP A 319 18.88 0.66 17.39
C ASP A 319 18.02 1.85 16.97
N LYS A 320 18.29 2.43 15.80
CA LYS A 320 17.51 3.55 15.26
C LYS A 320 16.08 3.17 14.91
N MET A 321 15.87 2.02 14.28
CA MET A 321 14.50 1.55 14.01
C MET A 321 13.72 1.26 15.30
N ASN A 322 14.38 0.73 16.33
CA ASN A 322 13.73 0.56 17.63
C ASN A 322 13.38 1.92 18.26
N GLU A 323 14.28 2.91 18.21
CA GLU A 323 14.02 4.29 18.65
C GLU A 323 12.77 4.87 17.97
N TYR A 324 12.70 4.79 16.63
CA TYR A 324 11.58 5.34 15.85
C TYR A 324 10.23 4.65 16.14
N ILE A 325 10.25 3.39 16.57
CA ILE A 325 9.04 2.62 16.93
C ILE A 325 8.66 2.81 18.43
N GLY A 326 9.39 3.66 19.16
CA GLY A 326 9.12 4.00 20.56
C GLY A 326 9.87 3.11 21.58
N GLY A 327 10.96 2.45 21.18
CA GLY A 327 11.96 1.82 22.06
C GLY A 327 11.57 0.49 22.71
N THR A 328 10.38 -0.04 22.41
CA THR A 328 9.82 -1.25 23.07
C THR A 328 9.71 -2.46 22.15
N ALA A 329 10.11 -2.34 20.88
CA ALA A 329 9.98 -3.39 19.89
C ALA A 329 11.31 -4.13 19.68
N ALA A 330 11.25 -5.44 19.48
CA ALA A 330 12.37 -6.20 18.95
C ALA A 330 12.42 -5.99 17.43
N VAL A 331 13.59 -5.65 16.90
CA VAL A 331 13.84 -5.50 15.46
C VAL A 331 14.78 -6.61 15.02
N ASP A 332 14.31 -7.49 14.14
CA ASP A 332 15.08 -8.63 13.61
C ASP A 332 15.32 -8.45 12.11
N VAL A 333 16.59 -8.27 11.73
CA VAL A 333 17.06 -8.36 10.35
C VAL A 333 17.23 -9.84 10.00
N PHE A 334 16.48 -10.31 9.00
CA PHE A 334 16.43 -11.74 8.66
C PHE A 334 16.91 -12.06 7.25
N SER A 335 17.14 -11.07 6.40
CA SER A 335 17.70 -11.24 5.05
C SER A 335 18.60 -10.07 4.70
N ILE A 336 19.81 -10.39 4.22
CA ILE A 336 20.77 -9.46 3.65
C ILE A 336 21.24 -10.12 2.36
N LYS A 337 20.97 -9.52 1.20
CA LYS A 337 21.24 -10.13 -0.10
C LYS A 337 21.73 -9.08 -1.09
N LYS A 338 22.80 -9.39 -1.80
CA LYS A 338 23.26 -8.57 -2.94
C LYS A 338 22.23 -8.64 -4.06
N ASP A 339 21.88 -7.48 -4.61
CA ASP A 339 20.97 -7.34 -5.74
C ASP A 339 21.38 -6.12 -6.59
N VAL A 340 20.55 -5.76 -7.57
CA VAL A 340 20.71 -4.57 -8.40
C VAL A 340 19.47 -3.67 -8.30
N ALA A 341 19.70 -2.37 -8.25
CA ALA A 341 18.65 -1.36 -8.37
C ALA A 341 18.78 -0.67 -9.73
N VAL A 342 17.73 -0.78 -10.54
CA VAL A 342 17.60 0.05 -11.73
C VAL A 342 17.24 1.46 -11.27
N LEU A 343 18.15 2.40 -11.48
CA LEU A 343 17.89 3.83 -11.42
C LEU A 343 17.45 4.31 -12.81
N GLN A 344 16.93 5.54 -12.91
CA GLN A 344 16.37 6.05 -14.18
C GLN A 344 17.36 5.91 -15.36
N THR A 345 18.64 6.19 -15.14
CA THR A 345 19.70 6.11 -16.16
C THR A 345 20.71 5.01 -15.90
N THR A 346 21.01 4.68 -14.64
CA THR A 346 22.05 3.72 -14.27
C THR A 346 21.48 2.45 -13.62
N VAL A 347 22.29 1.39 -13.57
CA VAL A 347 22.01 0.20 -12.76
C VAL A 347 23.07 0.12 -11.69
N GLU A 348 22.66 0.25 -10.44
CA GLU A 348 23.57 0.24 -9.29
C GLU A 348 23.51 -1.10 -8.57
N GLU A 349 24.66 -1.59 -8.10
CA GLU A 349 24.69 -2.71 -7.17
C GLU A 349 24.21 -2.26 -5.79
N VAL A 350 23.38 -3.07 -5.14
CA VAL A 350 22.81 -2.77 -3.83
C VAL A 350 22.82 -4.00 -2.92
N ILE A 351 22.57 -3.76 -1.64
CA ILE A 351 22.10 -4.81 -0.72
C ILE A 351 20.63 -4.58 -0.37
N ASP A 352 19.83 -5.62 -0.58
CA ASP A 352 18.47 -5.73 -0.10
C ASP A 352 18.51 -6.23 1.36
N VAL A 353 18.12 -5.36 2.29
CA VAL A 353 17.96 -5.67 3.71
C VAL A 353 16.48 -5.80 4.02
N ARG A 354 16.07 -6.95 4.57
CA ARG A 354 14.69 -7.18 5.03
C ARG A 354 14.68 -7.50 6.51
N PHE A 355 13.72 -6.90 7.20
CA PHE A 355 13.62 -6.95 8.66
C PHE A 355 12.16 -6.94 9.09
N SER A 356 11.93 -7.32 10.33
CA SER A 356 10.61 -7.22 10.97
C SER A 356 10.77 -6.54 12.33
N ALA A 357 9.74 -5.83 12.77
CA ALA A 357 9.68 -5.30 14.13
C ALA A 357 8.45 -5.83 14.84
N HIS A 358 8.60 -6.25 16.09
CA HIS A 358 7.48 -6.80 16.87
C HIS A 358 7.57 -6.49 18.37
N GLY A 359 6.40 -6.35 18.97
CA GLY A 359 6.21 -6.30 20.43
C GLY A 359 5.11 -7.30 20.80
N SER A 360 3.91 -6.80 21.09
CA SER A 360 2.69 -7.62 21.19
C SER A 360 2.18 -8.13 19.83
N ALA A 361 2.45 -7.39 18.75
CA ALA A 361 2.16 -7.75 17.36
C ALA A 361 3.29 -7.27 16.42
N TYR A 362 3.33 -7.80 15.20
CA TYR A 362 4.22 -7.32 14.14
C TYR A 362 3.75 -5.98 13.60
N ARG A 363 4.69 -5.07 13.31
CA ARG A 363 4.43 -3.75 12.74
C ARG A 363 4.22 -3.84 11.23
N SER A 364 3.32 -3.03 10.68
CA SER A 364 2.97 -3.09 9.25
C SER A 364 4.13 -2.62 8.35
N PRO A 365 4.20 -3.10 7.09
CA PRO A 365 5.17 -2.60 6.12
C PRO A 365 5.04 -1.09 5.86
N VAL A 366 3.82 -0.55 5.93
CA VAL A 366 3.55 0.88 5.76
C VAL A 366 4.26 1.70 6.83
N LEU A 367 4.14 1.29 8.11
CA LEU A 367 4.84 1.93 9.21
C LEU A 367 6.36 1.80 9.06
N LEU A 368 6.87 0.59 8.82
CA LEU A 368 8.31 0.33 8.79
C LEU A 368 9.02 1.09 7.65
N ASN A 369 8.48 1.01 6.43
CA ASN A 369 9.05 1.72 5.29
C ASN A 369 8.81 3.24 5.41
N GLY A 370 7.67 3.66 5.97
CA GLY A 370 7.36 5.06 6.25
C GLY A 370 8.35 5.70 7.23
N LEU A 371 8.75 4.99 8.30
CA LEU A 371 9.75 5.47 9.26
C LEU A 371 11.14 5.58 8.63
N ILE A 372 11.55 4.62 7.78
CA ILE A 372 12.80 4.73 7.01
C ILE A 372 12.76 5.96 6.11
N ALA A 373 11.62 6.22 5.44
CA ALA A 373 11.46 7.38 4.58
C ALA A 373 11.47 8.70 5.36
N GLN A 374 10.82 8.75 6.53
CA GLN A 374 10.75 9.91 7.41
C GLN A 374 12.12 10.28 8.01
N HIS A 375 12.92 9.25 8.36
CA HIS A 375 14.19 9.39 9.06
C HIS A 375 15.41 9.10 8.18
N ARG A 376 15.29 9.27 6.86
CA ARG A 376 16.31 8.81 5.90
C ARG A 376 17.67 9.45 6.14
N ASP A 377 17.75 10.79 6.19
CA ASP A 377 19.01 11.50 6.41
C ASP A 377 19.73 11.05 7.70
N GLU A 378 19.01 11.02 8.82
CA GLU A 378 19.54 10.54 10.11
C GLU A 378 20.01 9.08 10.05
N LEU A 379 19.23 8.21 9.40
CA LEU A 379 19.54 6.80 9.28
C LEU A 379 20.77 6.56 8.40
N GLN A 380 20.92 7.29 7.28
CA GLN A 380 22.11 7.26 6.43
C GLN A 380 23.37 7.64 7.19
N GLN A 381 23.30 8.71 8.00
CA GLN A 381 24.41 9.14 8.83
C GLN A 381 24.78 8.08 9.89
N ALA A 382 23.78 7.44 10.49
CA ALA A 382 24.00 6.38 11.48
C ALA A 382 24.62 5.11 10.86
N ILE A 383 24.18 4.66 9.69
CA ILE A 383 24.72 3.45 9.06
C ILE A 383 26.03 3.73 8.28
N GLY A 384 26.26 4.97 7.85
CA GLY A 384 27.43 5.37 7.07
C GLY A 384 27.36 5.00 5.58
N ALA A 385 26.16 4.86 5.02
CA ALA A 385 25.94 4.46 3.63
C ALA A 385 24.66 5.06 3.05
N THR A 386 24.64 5.25 1.73
CA THR A 386 23.49 5.81 1.00
C THR A 386 22.34 4.81 0.95
N ILE A 387 21.15 5.27 1.32
CA ILE A 387 19.90 4.53 1.22
C ILE A 387 19.27 4.84 -0.15
N VAL A 388 19.21 3.82 -1.01
CA VAL A 388 18.68 3.91 -2.37
C VAL A 388 17.15 4.01 -2.35
N SER A 389 16.49 3.22 -1.50
CA SER A 389 15.04 3.26 -1.31
C SER A 389 14.60 2.74 0.06
N ALA A 390 13.55 3.36 0.59
CA ALA A 390 12.74 2.80 1.68
C ALA A 390 11.71 1.85 1.08
N GLY A 391 11.74 0.59 1.49
CA GLY A 391 11.01 -0.49 0.84
C GLY A 391 11.69 -0.99 -0.44
N ILE A 392 11.27 -2.18 -0.88
CA ILE A 392 11.68 -2.80 -2.14
C ILE A 392 10.46 -2.76 -3.06
N ASP A 393 10.48 -1.83 -4.02
CA ASP A 393 9.40 -1.65 -4.99
C ASP A 393 9.91 -1.98 -6.39
N MET A 394 9.35 -3.03 -6.98
CA MET A 394 9.68 -3.46 -8.34
C MET A 394 8.87 -2.67 -9.38
N CYS A 395 7.81 -1.98 -8.97
CA CYS A 395 6.83 -1.45 -9.90
C CYS A 395 7.26 -0.20 -10.64
N LYS A 396 8.21 0.61 -10.13
CA LYS A 396 8.55 1.92 -10.73
C LYS A 396 8.83 1.86 -12.23
N PHE A 397 9.64 0.91 -12.67
CA PHE A 397 10.04 0.76 -14.07
C PHE A 397 9.32 -0.38 -14.81
N THR A 398 8.36 -1.04 -14.16
CA THR A 398 7.57 -2.09 -14.81
C THR A 398 6.67 -1.52 -15.91
N VAL A 399 6.58 -2.27 -17.02
CA VAL A 399 5.65 -2.03 -18.12
C VAL A 399 4.37 -2.86 -17.89
N CYS A 400 3.30 -2.21 -17.43
CA CYS A 400 1.98 -2.81 -17.27
C CYS A 400 0.86 -1.90 -17.79
N ASP A 401 -0.23 -2.52 -18.28
CA ASP A 401 -1.39 -1.81 -18.83
C ASP A 401 -2.48 -1.50 -17.78
N MET A 402 -2.63 -2.33 -16.72
CA MET A 402 -3.71 -2.18 -15.73
C MET A 402 -3.26 -1.73 -14.33
N GLY A 403 -1.96 -1.81 -14.05
CA GLY A 403 -1.40 -1.56 -12.73
C GLY A 403 -0.27 -2.51 -12.40
N CYS A 404 0.38 -2.31 -11.26
CA CYS A 404 1.46 -3.17 -10.80
C CYS A 404 1.39 -3.39 -9.30
N GLU A 405 1.74 -4.60 -8.88
CA GLU A 405 1.92 -5.00 -7.49
C GLU A 405 3.28 -5.69 -7.31
N THR A 406 4.02 -5.29 -6.28
CA THR A 406 5.24 -5.98 -5.86
C THR A 406 4.90 -7.15 -4.94
N LYS A 407 5.29 -8.37 -5.32
CA LYS A 407 5.11 -9.61 -4.52
C LYS A 407 6.42 -10.12 -3.99
N ASN A 408 6.43 -10.44 -2.70
CA ASN A 408 7.60 -10.93 -1.97
C ASN A 408 7.59 -12.47 -1.90
N TYR A 409 8.73 -13.09 -2.14
CA TYR A 409 8.93 -14.53 -2.10
C TYR A 409 10.15 -14.89 -1.27
N ALA A 410 10.15 -16.10 -0.72
CA ALA A 410 11.28 -16.68 -0.03
C ALA A 410 11.33 -18.19 -0.29
N ASP A 411 12.54 -18.74 -0.35
CA ASP A 411 12.77 -20.18 -0.42
C ASP A 411 13.61 -20.70 0.74
N GLU A 412 13.93 -21.98 0.71
CA GLU A 412 14.65 -22.67 1.79
C GLU A 412 16.18 -22.54 1.66
N LYS A 413 16.71 -21.75 0.71
CA LYS A 413 18.17 -21.54 0.58
C LYS A 413 18.62 -20.45 1.54
N GLY A 414 19.75 -20.66 2.22
CA GLY A 414 20.38 -19.63 3.04
C GLY A 414 21.31 -18.74 2.22
N VAL A 415 21.27 -17.42 2.47
CA VAL A 415 22.24 -16.46 1.93
C VAL A 415 23.25 -16.12 3.03
N VAL A 416 24.53 -16.39 2.79
CA VAL A 416 25.58 -16.23 3.80
C VAL A 416 26.29 -14.89 3.59
N VAL A 417 26.32 -14.06 4.63
CA VAL A 417 27.13 -12.85 4.72
C VAL A 417 28.05 -12.98 5.93
N SER A 418 29.36 -12.86 5.72
CA SER A 418 30.38 -13.21 6.72
C SER A 418 31.37 -12.07 6.94
N ALA A 419 31.41 -11.52 8.15
CA ALA A 419 32.38 -10.52 8.60
C ALA A 419 33.26 -11.09 9.73
N ASN A 420 34.02 -12.15 9.42
CA ASN A 420 34.93 -12.87 10.32
C ASN A 420 34.25 -13.41 11.59
N GLN A 421 34.09 -12.58 12.62
CA GLN A 421 33.52 -12.94 13.92
C GLN A 421 31.99 -13.02 13.91
N THR A 422 31.33 -12.36 12.96
CA THR A 422 29.87 -12.39 12.83
C THR A 422 29.49 -12.89 11.46
N VAL A 423 28.63 -13.90 11.40
CA VAL A 423 28.06 -14.43 10.16
C VAL A 423 26.55 -14.40 10.26
N ILE A 424 25.89 -13.98 9.18
CA ILE A 424 24.43 -14.05 9.05
C ILE A 424 24.10 -14.96 7.88
N VAL A 425 23.35 -16.02 8.18
CA VAL A 425 22.66 -16.83 7.18
C VAL A 425 21.23 -16.31 7.09
N GLY A 426 21.00 -15.42 6.14
CA GLY A 426 19.70 -14.81 5.88
C GLY A 426 18.77 -15.73 5.09
N VAL A 427 17.47 -15.47 5.22
CA VAL A 427 16.45 -16.05 4.33
C VAL A 427 16.69 -15.57 2.91
N ASN A 428 16.78 -16.47 1.93
CA ASN A 428 16.83 -16.08 0.52
C ASN A 428 15.45 -15.55 0.08
N ALA A 429 15.29 -14.23 0.20
CA ALA A 429 14.10 -13.52 -0.20
C ALA A 429 14.33 -12.70 -1.48
N TRP A 430 13.28 -12.50 -2.27
CA TRP A 430 13.30 -11.64 -3.47
C TRP A 430 11.91 -11.06 -3.74
N SER A 431 11.85 -10.02 -4.57
CA SER A 431 10.61 -9.38 -5.01
C SER A 431 10.44 -9.51 -6.51
N ASN A 432 9.22 -9.78 -6.96
CA ASN A 432 8.84 -9.67 -8.37
C ASN A 432 7.69 -8.67 -8.51
N ASP A 433 7.63 -8.00 -9.65
CA ASP A 433 6.48 -7.26 -10.12
C ASP A 433 5.43 -8.19 -10.74
N THR A 434 4.16 -7.81 -10.60
CA THR A 434 3.03 -8.48 -11.27
C THR A 434 2.09 -7.43 -11.85
N CYS A 435 1.69 -7.59 -13.11
CA CYS A 435 0.80 -6.66 -13.82
C CYS A 435 -0.67 -6.80 -13.41
N THR A 436 -0.93 -6.52 -12.14
CA THR A 436 -2.27 -6.49 -11.53
C THR A 436 -2.43 -5.21 -10.73
N CYS A 437 -3.61 -4.60 -10.80
CA CYS A 437 -3.96 -3.47 -9.94
C CYS A 437 -4.25 -4.01 -8.52
N PRO A 438 -3.50 -3.58 -7.48
CA PRO A 438 -3.67 -4.10 -6.13
C PRO A 438 -4.91 -3.51 -5.44
N VAL A 439 -6.09 -4.00 -5.83
CA VAL A 439 -7.38 -3.65 -5.25
C VAL A 439 -7.88 -4.76 -4.33
N PHE A 440 -8.56 -4.39 -3.25
CA PHE A 440 -9.20 -5.37 -2.39
C PHE A 440 -10.32 -6.10 -3.14
N ILE A 441 -10.21 -7.43 -3.19
CA ILE A 441 -11.24 -8.31 -3.75
C ILE A 441 -11.80 -9.13 -2.58
N PRO A 442 -13.11 -9.03 -2.27
CA PRO A 442 -13.73 -9.79 -1.18
C PRO A 442 -13.51 -11.31 -1.37
N PRO A 443 -12.89 -12.02 -0.41
CA PRO A 443 -12.67 -13.46 -0.51
C PRO A 443 -13.97 -14.25 -0.30
N ALA A 444 -13.99 -15.50 -0.78
CA ALA A 444 -15.16 -16.38 -0.65
C ALA A 444 -15.41 -16.91 0.77
N SER A 445 -14.46 -16.71 1.70
CA SER A 445 -14.51 -17.16 3.10
C SER A 445 -13.56 -16.33 3.96
N CYS A 446 -13.69 -16.44 5.27
CA CYS A 446 -12.89 -15.76 6.27
C CYS A 446 -11.38 -16.00 6.13
N ARG A 447 -10.63 -14.95 6.44
CA ARG A 447 -9.17 -14.92 6.57
C ARG A 447 -8.81 -13.99 7.73
N ALA A 448 -7.65 -14.18 8.34
CA ALA A 448 -7.23 -13.43 9.53
C ALA A 448 -7.13 -11.91 9.30
N ASP A 449 -6.81 -11.48 8.09
CA ASP A 449 -6.64 -10.08 7.69
C ASP A 449 -7.95 -9.41 7.22
N LEU A 450 -9.05 -10.15 7.21
CA LEU A 450 -10.29 -9.70 6.59
C LEU A 450 -11.08 -8.72 7.47
N CYS A 451 -11.21 -9.01 8.76
CA CYS A 451 -11.84 -8.13 9.74
C CYS A 451 -10.74 -7.44 10.55
N VAL A 452 -10.63 -6.12 10.41
CA VAL A 452 -9.57 -5.34 11.07
C VAL A 452 -9.96 -5.01 12.52
N ASN A 453 -9.01 -4.46 13.28
CA ASN A 453 -9.24 -3.94 14.63
C ASN A 453 -9.86 -4.92 15.65
N GLY A 454 -9.52 -6.21 15.53
CA GLY A 454 -10.04 -7.25 16.42
C GLY A 454 -11.49 -7.66 16.14
N GLY A 455 -12.02 -7.33 14.96
CA GLY A 455 -13.30 -7.84 14.48
C GLY A 455 -13.28 -9.37 14.33
N VAL A 456 -14.42 -10.01 14.59
CA VAL A 456 -14.58 -11.46 14.42
C VAL A 456 -15.12 -11.74 13.02
N CYS A 457 -14.44 -12.57 12.23
CA CYS A 457 -14.94 -12.96 10.92
C CYS A 457 -15.93 -14.12 11.04
N HIS A 458 -17.05 -14.01 10.33
CA HIS A 458 -18.07 -15.06 10.23
C HIS A 458 -18.29 -15.43 8.77
N ASN A 459 -18.14 -16.72 8.44
CA ASN A 459 -18.44 -17.22 7.11
C ASN A 459 -19.95 -17.19 6.83
N THR A 460 -20.33 -16.78 5.62
CA THR A 460 -21.71 -16.95 5.13
C THR A 460 -21.75 -18.12 4.16
N TYR A 461 -22.64 -19.09 4.41
CA TYR A 461 -22.73 -20.29 3.58
C TYR A 461 -23.63 -20.07 2.35
N PRO A 462 -23.31 -20.62 1.16
CA PRO A 462 -22.08 -21.34 0.78
C PRO A 462 -20.85 -20.47 0.45
N ARG A 463 -20.98 -19.16 0.27
CA ARG A 463 -19.86 -18.24 0.00
C ARG A 463 -20.07 -16.86 0.63
N GLY A 464 -18.98 -16.23 1.06
CA GLY A 464 -18.94 -14.87 1.58
C GLY A 464 -18.60 -14.81 3.07
N PHE A 465 -18.67 -13.60 3.63
CA PHE A 465 -18.39 -13.34 5.03
C PHE A 465 -19.16 -12.11 5.54
N PHE A 466 -19.09 -11.89 6.85
CA PHE A 466 -19.30 -10.58 7.47
C PHE A 466 -18.39 -10.45 8.69
N CYS A 467 -18.17 -9.22 9.14
CA CYS A 467 -17.39 -8.93 10.33
C CYS A 467 -18.29 -8.50 11.48
N GLU A 468 -18.13 -9.14 12.63
CA GLU A 468 -18.74 -8.72 13.88
C GLU A 468 -17.83 -7.69 14.57
N CYS A 469 -18.26 -6.43 14.54
CA CYS A 469 -17.52 -5.31 15.10
C CYS A 469 -17.99 -5.02 16.52
N ARG A 470 -17.19 -5.43 17.51
CA ARG A 470 -17.53 -5.30 18.94
C ARG A 470 -17.22 -3.93 19.53
N ASN A 471 -16.47 -3.10 18.80
CA ASN A 471 -16.23 -1.71 19.15
C ASN A 471 -17.25 -0.83 18.42
N ASN A 472 -18.10 -0.12 19.18
CA ASN A 472 -19.14 0.73 18.62
C ASN A 472 -18.62 1.94 17.83
N ALA A 473 -17.35 2.31 17.96
CA ALA A 473 -16.73 3.37 17.17
C ALA A 473 -16.22 2.88 15.79
N LEU A 474 -16.15 1.56 15.58
CA LEU A 474 -15.59 0.94 14.37
C LEU A 474 -16.70 0.29 13.54
N LYS A 475 -17.47 1.13 12.86
CA LYS A 475 -18.72 0.76 12.18
C LYS A 475 -18.59 0.36 10.71
N GLY A 476 -17.38 0.36 10.14
CA GLY A 476 -17.15 -0.13 8.78
C GLY A 476 -17.48 -1.62 8.64
N PHE A 477 -17.81 -2.07 7.43
CA PHE A 477 -18.20 -3.48 7.16
C PHE A 477 -17.11 -4.52 7.46
N ARG A 478 -15.85 -4.10 7.55
CA ARG A 478 -14.72 -4.91 8.03
C ARG A 478 -14.18 -4.43 9.39
N CYS A 479 -14.97 -3.68 10.14
CA CYS A 479 -14.61 -3.02 11.41
C CYS A 479 -13.56 -1.90 11.26
N GLN A 480 -13.58 -1.23 10.12
CA GLN A 480 -12.84 0.02 9.92
C GLN A 480 -13.50 1.17 10.70
N GLY A 481 -12.71 2.15 11.13
CA GLY A 481 -13.22 3.47 11.46
C GLY A 481 -13.51 4.29 10.20
N THR A 482 -14.69 4.90 10.14
CA THR A 482 -15.14 5.66 8.97
C THR A 482 -14.74 7.12 9.01
N THR A 483 -14.37 7.66 10.18
CA THR A 483 -14.22 9.10 10.40
C THR A 483 -13.04 9.40 11.33
N ARG A 484 -12.30 10.49 11.04
CA ARG A 484 -11.21 11.02 11.86
C ARG A 484 -11.18 12.55 11.85
N SER A 485 -10.83 13.15 12.99
CA SER A 485 -10.69 14.59 13.17
C SER A 485 -9.22 15.03 13.28
N PHE A 486 -8.98 16.29 12.90
CA PHE A 486 -7.67 16.94 12.93
C PHE A 486 -7.83 18.38 13.45
N ASP A 487 -6.89 18.82 14.29
CA ASP A 487 -6.92 20.13 14.96
C ASP A 487 -6.06 21.21 14.27
N GLY A 488 -5.47 20.90 13.12
CA GLY A 488 -4.54 21.78 12.41
C GLY A 488 -3.06 21.59 12.77
N GLN A 489 -2.71 20.65 13.65
CA GLN A 489 -1.33 20.22 13.91
C GLN A 489 -1.12 18.73 13.65
N GLY A 490 -2.23 17.98 13.51
CA GLY A 490 -2.20 16.54 13.37
C GLY A 490 -1.95 16.02 11.96
N TYR A 491 -1.37 14.82 11.88
CA TYR A 491 -1.28 14.00 10.69
C TYR A 491 -1.57 12.53 11.01
N ALA A 492 -1.99 11.77 10.01
CA ALA A 492 -2.17 10.33 10.10
C ALA A 492 -1.73 9.64 8.81
N TRP A 493 -1.07 8.49 8.97
CA TRP A 493 -0.56 7.65 7.90
C TRP A 493 -1.48 6.46 7.66
N PHE A 494 -1.70 6.18 6.39
CA PHE A 494 -2.44 5.04 5.90
C PHE A 494 -1.66 4.39 4.76
N LYS A 495 -2.14 3.22 4.33
CA LYS A 495 -1.56 2.53 3.19
C LYS A 495 -1.44 3.43 1.94
N PRO A 496 -0.37 3.27 1.14
CA PRO A 496 -0.17 4.03 -0.10
C PRO A 496 -1.32 3.82 -1.09
N MET A 497 -1.53 4.78 -1.99
CA MET A 497 -2.43 4.60 -3.12
C MET A 497 -1.95 3.46 -4.03
N PRO A 498 -2.86 2.60 -4.51
CA PRO A 498 -2.48 1.48 -5.35
C PRO A 498 -1.95 1.97 -6.70
N ALA A 499 -0.85 1.37 -7.18
CA ALA A 499 -0.21 1.74 -8.44
C ALA A 499 -0.99 1.20 -9.66
N CYS A 500 -2.20 1.73 -9.89
CA CYS A 500 -3.11 1.36 -10.97
C CYS A 500 -3.13 2.42 -12.09
N THR A 501 -3.54 2.03 -13.29
CA THR A 501 -3.76 2.96 -14.43
C THR A 501 -5.13 3.63 -14.40
N SER A 502 -5.91 3.34 -13.35
CA SER A 502 -7.15 4.03 -13.02
C SER A 502 -7.21 4.28 -11.51
N LEU A 503 -7.72 5.45 -11.15
CA LEU A 503 -8.00 5.85 -9.78
C LEU A 503 -9.47 6.26 -9.67
N ASN A 504 -10.16 5.75 -8.67
CA ASN A 504 -11.47 6.21 -8.25
C ASN A 504 -11.40 6.48 -6.76
N MET A 505 -11.16 7.74 -6.40
CA MET A 505 -11.09 8.20 -5.02
C MET A 505 -12.35 8.99 -4.69
N SER A 506 -13.01 8.68 -3.57
CA SER A 506 -13.99 9.58 -2.97
C SER A 506 -13.72 9.74 -1.47
N LEU A 507 -13.99 10.92 -0.96
CA LEU A 507 -13.95 11.20 0.48
C LEU A 507 -14.94 12.29 0.81
N GLN A 508 -15.32 12.36 2.07
CA GLN A 508 -16.11 13.47 2.58
C GLN A 508 -15.31 14.24 3.62
N PHE A 509 -15.49 15.55 3.65
CA PHE A 509 -14.81 16.40 4.62
C PHE A 509 -15.76 17.46 5.18
N MET A 510 -15.41 17.98 6.36
CA MET A 510 -16.11 19.09 7.01
C MET A 510 -15.12 20.01 7.69
N THR A 511 -15.17 21.30 7.36
CA THR A 511 -14.29 22.29 7.97
C THR A 511 -14.92 23.69 7.97
N ARG A 512 -14.33 24.59 8.76
CA ARG A 512 -14.54 26.05 8.68
C ARG A 512 -13.32 26.79 8.13
N GLN A 513 -12.22 26.08 7.89
CA GLN A 513 -10.95 26.62 7.38
C GLN A 513 -11.00 26.71 5.86
N ALA A 514 -10.62 27.87 5.31
CA ALA A 514 -10.64 28.10 3.86
C ALA A 514 -9.47 27.42 3.12
N ASP A 515 -8.33 27.24 3.78
CA ASP A 515 -7.12 26.65 3.20
C ASP A 515 -6.66 25.48 4.06
N GLY A 516 -6.38 24.31 3.50
CA GLY A 516 -5.98 23.15 4.30
C GLY A 516 -5.66 21.91 3.48
N LEU A 517 -4.61 21.18 3.86
CA LEU A 517 -4.18 19.94 3.22
C LEU A 517 -5.05 18.76 3.66
N LEU A 518 -5.98 18.32 2.80
CA LEU A 518 -6.82 17.17 3.10
C LEU A 518 -6.01 15.88 3.04
N LEU A 519 -5.28 15.66 1.94
CA LEU A 519 -4.40 14.50 1.81
C LEU A 519 -3.19 14.76 0.90
N TYR A 520 -2.13 14.01 1.15
CA TYR A 520 -0.93 13.94 0.34
C TYR A 520 -0.43 12.50 0.27
N ASN A 521 -0.15 12.01 -0.93
CA ASN A 521 0.64 10.80 -1.10
C ASN A 521 1.70 11.06 -2.17
N GLY A 522 2.96 10.82 -1.82
CA GLY A 522 4.10 11.21 -2.63
C GLY A 522 5.41 11.18 -1.83
N PRO A 523 6.50 11.67 -2.42
CA PRO A 523 7.84 11.53 -1.84
C PRO A 523 8.00 12.21 -0.48
N MET A 524 8.60 11.51 0.48
CA MET A 524 8.95 12.03 1.80
C MET A 524 10.38 12.58 1.81
N GLY A 525 10.69 13.46 0.86
CA GLY A 525 12.02 14.00 0.60
C GLY A 525 12.08 14.61 -0.79
N ASP A 526 12.84 15.68 -0.96
CA ASP A 526 13.07 16.40 -2.22
C ASP A 526 14.48 16.15 -2.78
N ASN A 527 15.28 15.35 -2.06
CA ASN A 527 16.67 15.11 -2.37
C ASN A 527 16.80 14.12 -3.53
N SER A 528 17.08 14.64 -4.73
CA SER A 528 17.39 13.87 -5.94
C SER A 528 18.89 13.56 -6.02
N SER A 529 19.48 13.15 -4.90
CA SER A 529 20.89 12.78 -4.83
C SER A 529 21.18 11.60 -5.76
N PHE A 530 22.38 11.60 -6.35
CA PHE A 530 22.89 10.46 -7.12
C PHE A 530 22.83 9.18 -6.28
N GLY A 531 22.33 8.08 -6.85
CA GLY A 531 22.20 6.79 -6.16
C GLY A 531 20.85 6.53 -5.45
N GLN A 532 19.84 7.39 -5.61
CA GLN A 532 18.48 7.15 -5.06
C GLN A 532 17.45 6.87 -6.16
N ILE A 533 16.44 6.04 -5.85
CA ILE A 533 15.29 5.86 -6.75
C ILE A 533 14.41 7.10 -6.67
N ASP A 534 14.32 7.82 -7.79
CA ASP A 534 13.57 9.07 -7.90
C ASP A 534 12.06 8.79 -8.11
N TYR A 535 11.33 8.78 -7.00
CA TYR A 535 9.88 8.89 -7.02
C TYR A 535 9.54 10.36 -7.10
N ARG A 536 8.94 10.80 -8.21
CA ARG A 536 8.40 12.17 -8.36
C ARG A 536 6.88 12.20 -8.35
N ASP A 537 6.25 11.05 -8.49
CA ASP A 537 4.82 10.91 -8.65
C ASP A 537 4.16 11.29 -7.32
N TYR A 538 3.11 12.11 -7.40
CA TYR A 538 2.36 12.50 -6.22
C TYR A 538 0.90 12.80 -6.54
N ILE A 539 0.12 12.82 -5.47
CA ILE A 539 -1.24 13.35 -5.44
C ILE A 539 -1.39 14.25 -4.22
N ILE A 540 -1.95 15.43 -4.46
CA ILE A 540 -2.30 16.41 -3.43
C ILE A 540 -3.79 16.69 -3.57
N VAL A 541 -4.52 16.69 -2.46
CA VAL A 541 -5.87 17.27 -2.40
C VAL A 541 -5.91 18.27 -1.26
N ARG A 542 -6.31 19.50 -1.56
CA ARG A 542 -6.30 20.62 -0.62
C ARG A 542 -7.48 21.55 -0.84
N LEU A 543 -7.81 22.30 0.20
CA LEU A 543 -8.64 23.48 0.12
C LEU A 543 -7.76 24.70 -0.17
N VAL A 544 -8.19 25.52 -1.11
CA VAL A 544 -7.58 26.80 -1.48
C VAL A 544 -8.71 27.82 -1.57
N SER A 545 -8.69 28.83 -0.69
CA SER A 545 -9.72 29.88 -0.62
C SER A 545 -11.16 29.33 -0.57
N GLY A 546 -11.36 28.28 0.21
CA GLY A 546 -12.65 27.62 0.44
C GLY A 546 -13.05 26.64 -0.66
N ARG A 547 -12.20 26.36 -1.64
CA ARG A 547 -12.52 25.49 -2.80
C ARG A 547 -11.54 24.33 -2.90
N VAL A 548 -12.02 23.17 -3.34
CA VAL A 548 -11.18 21.98 -3.50
C VAL A 548 -10.33 22.09 -4.76
N GLU A 549 -9.03 21.89 -4.59
CA GLU A 549 -8.04 21.72 -5.65
C GLU A 549 -7.36 20.36 -5.46
N ALA A 550 -7.24 19.60 -6.54
CA ALA A 550 -6.40 18.41 -6.59
C ALA A 550 -5.26 18.62 -7.59
N GLU A 551 -4.11 18.00 -7.35
CA GLU A 551 -2.95 18.07 -8.23
C GLU A 551 -2.28 16.71 -8.29
N LEU A 552 -2.11 16.19 -9.51
CA LEU A 552 -1.49 14.88 -9.75
C LEU A 552 -0.26 15.03 -10.64
N MET A 553 0.77 14.23 -10.36
CA MET A 553 1.95 14.09 -11.20
C MET A 553 2.26 12.61 -11.38
N PHE A 554 2.35 12.15 -12.63
CA PHE A 554 2.46 10.70 -12.93
C PHE A 554 3.88 10.24 -13.27
N ASN A 555 4.69 11.10 -13.88
CA ASN A 555 6.05 10.74 -14.30
C ASN A 555 7.08 11.82 -13.95
N GLY A 556 6.72 12.79 -13.10
CA GLY A 556 7.62 13.88 -12.72
C GLY A 556 7.89 14.93 -13.81
N VAL A 557 7.20 14.88 -14.95
CA VAL A 557 7.37 15.85 -16.05
C VAL A 557 6.56 17.11 -15.78
N ALA A 558 5.26 16.97 -15.51
CA ALA A 558 4.43 18.12 -15.23
C ALA A 558 3.32 17.83 -14.22
N ALA A 559 2.97 18.86 -13.45
CA ALA A 559 1.82 18.84 -12.57
C ALA A 559 0.52 19.00 -13.37
N ASN A 560 -0.52 18.27 -12.95
CA ASN A 560 -1.86 18.33 -13.53
C ASN A 560 -2.86 18.86 -12.49
N PRO A 561 -2.89 20.18 -12.22
CA PRO A 561 -3.83 20.77 -11.28
C PRO A 561 -5.24 20.79 -11.83
N ILE A 562 -6.20 20.39 -11.01
CA ILE A 562 -7.62 20.38 -11.31
C ILE A 562 -8.39 21.03 -10.17
N GLN A 563 -9.18 22.05 -10.48
CA GLN A 563 -9.99 22.79 -9.53
C GLN A 563 -11.37 23.07 -10.14
N VAL A 564 -12.41 22.98 -9.31
CA VAL A 564 -13.76 23.42 -9.69
C VAL A 564 -13.92 24.89 -9.32
N ALA A 565 -13.41 25.78 -10.17
CA ALA A 565 -13.36 27.21 -9.88
C ALA A 565 -14.74 27.86 -9.67
N GLY A 566 -15.81 27.27 -10.23
CA GLY A 566 -17.19 27.77 -10.12
C GLY A 566 -17.96 27.31 -8.88
N SER A 567 -17.37 26.51 -7.98
CA SER A 567 -18.08 25.93 -6.82
C SER A 567 -18.59 26.94 -5.79
N ASP A 568 -19.35 26.48 -4.82
CA ASP A 568 -19.53 27.26 -3.59
C ASP A 568 -18.28 27.16 -2.71
N MET A 569 -18.19 28.02 -1.69
CA MET A 569 -17.21 27.86 -0.62
C MET A 569 -17.61 26.66 0.24
N LEU A 570 -16.70 25.70 0.39
CA LEU A 570 -16.93 24.40 1.03
C LEU A 570 -16.45 24.37 2.49
N ASN A 571 -16.06 25.53 3.03
CA ASN A 571 -15.69 25.72 4.43
C ASN A 571 -16.87 26.27 5.24
N ASP A 572 -18.08 25.82 4.95
CA ASP A 572 -19.33 26.28 5.57
C ASP A 572 -19.73 25.50 6.84
N GLY A 573 -18.90 24.52 7.25
CA GLY A 573 -19.17 23.66 8.40
C GLY A 573 -20.14 22.51 8.12
N LYS A 574 -20.46 22.21 6.86
CA LYS A 574 -21.23 21.03 6.47
C LYS A 574 -20.35 19.94 5.87
N TRP A 575 -20.92 18.74 5.75
CA TRP A 575 -20.28 17.66 5.01
C TRP A 575 -20.33 17.92 3.50
N HIS A 576 -19.16 17.93 2.87
CA HIS A 576 -19.02 17.93 1.42
C HIS A 576 -18.39 16.63 0.94
N THR A 577 -18.79 16.14 -0.23
CA THR A 577 -18.22 14.96 -0.88
C THR A 577 -17.35 15.40 -2.04
N ILE A 578 -16.13 14.86 -2.14
CA ILE A 578 -15.30 15.04 -3.33
C ILE A 578 -15.03 13.69 -3.96
N THR A 579 -15.02 13.67 -5.28
CA THR A 579 -14.66 12.51 -6.05
C THR A 579 -13.63 12.90 -7.09
N LEU A 580 -12.51 12.19 -7.09
CA LEU A 580 -11.41 12.36 -8.02
C LEU A 580 -11.22 11.05 -8.78
N THR A 581 -11.44 11.10 -10.09
CA THR A 581 -11.29 9.97 -10.99
C THR A 581 -10.18 10.21 -11.98
N GLN A 582 -9.39 9.17 -12.22
CA GLN A 582 -8.41 9.10 -13.29
C GLN A 582 -8.69 7.85 -14.10
N SER A 583 -8.84 8.03 -15.42
CA SER A 583 -9.03 6.94 -16.38
C SER A 583 -8.12 7.21 -17.58
N GLY A 584 -6.99 6.51 -17.64
CA GLY A 584 -5.93 6.85 -18.59
C GLY A 584 -5.46 8.29 -18.38
N LYS A 585 -5.44 9.10 -19.44
CA LYS A 585 -5.07 10.53 -19.30
C LYS A 585 -6.19 11.43 -18.80
N THR A 586 -7.43 10.96 -18.69
CA THR A 586 -8.55 11.82 -18.27
C THR A 586 -8.59 11.93 -16.75
N LEU A 587 -8.54 13.15 -16.24
CA LEU A 587 -8.70 13.48 -14.83
C LEU A 587 -10.03 14.22 -14.64
N GLU A 588 -10.82 13.80 -13.67
CA GLU A 588 -12.11 14.40 -13.35
C GLU A 588 -12.23 14.64 -11.85
N LEU A 589 -12.63 15.85 -11.49
CA LEU A 589 -12.90 16.27 -10.11
C LEU A 589 -14.37 16.68 -10.03
N VAL A 590 -15.09 16.06 -9.10
CA VAL A 590 -16.50 16.34 -8.82
C VAL A 590 -16.67 16.70 -7.35
N VAL A 591 -17.37 17.81 -7.11
CA VAL A 591 -17.81 18.26 -5.79
C VAL A 591 -19.29 17.94 -5.64
N ASP A 592 -19.64 17.36 -4.50
CA ASP A 592 -21.02 17.12 -4.06
C ASP A 592 -21.88 16.37 -5.09
N ASN A 593 -21.23 15.49 -5.87
CA ASN A 593 -21.88 14.69 -6.91
C ASN A 593 -22.75 15.52 -7.88
N CYS A 594 -22.48 16.82 -8.02
CA CYS A 594 -23.24 17.76 -8.82
C CYS A 594 -24.74 17.90 -8.48
N TYR A 595 -25.15 17.75 -7.22
CA TYR A 595 -26.58 17.89 -6.87
C TYR A 595 -27.14 19.32 -7.09
N THR A 596 -26.28 20.34 -7.18
CA THR A 596 -26.66 21.76 -7.29
C THR A 596 -26.89 22.26 -8.72
N ILE A 597 -26.57 21.47 -9.76
CA ILE A 597 -26.69 21.92 -11.17
C ILE A 597 -28.14 22.26 -11.54
N GLY A 598 -28.32 23.28 -12.39
CA GLY A 598 -29.63 23.68 -12.92
C GLY A 598 -30.08 22.83 -14.12
N ALA A 599 -31.39 22.84 -14.40
CA ALA A 599 -31.99 22.08 -15.50
C ALA A 599 -31.36 22.41 -16.87
N LEU A 600 -31.30 21.39 -17.76
CA LEU A 600 -30.82 21.52 -19.14
C LEU A 600 -31.53 22.66 -19.88
N SER A 601 -30.78 23.69 -20.28
CA SER A 601 -31.31 24.78 -21.10
C SER A 601 -31.23 24.41 -22.58
N MET A 602 -32.39 24.30 -23.21
CA MET A 602 -32.52 23.92 -24.63
C MET A 602 -32.29 25.14 -25.53
N MET A 603 -31.33 25.07 -26.46
CA MET A 603 -31.17 26.07 -27.51
C MET A 603 -32.16 25.84 -28.66
N GLN A 604 -32.41 26.89 -29.44
CA GLN A 604 -33.37 26.86 -30.56
C GLN A 604 -32.99 25.89 -31.69
N ASP A 605 -31.74 25.41 -31.72
CA ASP A 605 -31.24 24.41 -32.68
C ASP A 605 -31.40 22.95 -32.21
N GLY A 606 -31.99 22.74 -31.02
CA GLY A 606 -32.17 21.42 -30.42
C GLY A 606 -30.96 20.90 -29.65
N SER A 607 -29.86 21.67 -29.54
CA SER A 607 -28.75 21.35 -28.65
C SER A 607 -29.02 21.90 -27.24
N GLY A 608 -29.03 21.02 -26.25
CA GLY A 608 -29.09 21.42 -24.84
C GLY A 608 -27.68 21.78 -24.35
N PHE A 609 -27.53 22.92 -23.68
CA PHE A 609 -26.31 23.23 -22.94
C PHE A 609 -26.62 23.15 -21.45
N LEU A 610 -25.85 22.34 -20.74
CA LEU A 610 -25.86 22.25 -19.29
C LEU A 610 -24.49 22.68 -18.78
N ASP A 611 -24.48 23.66 -17.89
CA ASP A 611 -23.27 24.13 -17.24
C ASP A 611 -23.11 23.40 -15.90
N ASP A 612 -22.27 22.37 -15.88
CA ASP A 612 -21.84 21.65 -14.67
C ASP A 612 -20.54 22.21 -14.08
N SER A 613 -20.02 23.34 -14.59
CA SER A 613 -18.71 23.89 -14.18
C SER A 613 -18.64 24.36 -12.72
N SER A 614 -19.80 24.50 -12.06
CA SER A 614 -19.88 24.80 -10.62
C SER A 614 -19.57 23.60 -9.74
N CYS A 615 -19.63 22.37 -10.25
CA CYS A 615 -19.44 21.16 -9.45
C CYS A 615 -18.48 20.15 -10.09
N ARG A 616 -18.21 20.25 -11.39
CA ARG A 616 -17.42 19.28 -12.14
C ARG A 616 -16.36 19.98 -13.00
N ARG A 617 -15.18 19.38 -13.01
CA ARG A 617 -14.09 19.74 -13.91
C ARG A 617 -13.49 18.48 -14.49
N VAL A 618 -13.20 18.50 -15.78
CA VAL A 618 -12.48 17.43 -16.49
C VAL A 618 -11.29 18.07 -17.20
N ILE A 619 -10.11 17.48 -17.05
CA ILE A 619 -8.91 17.84 -17.82
C ILE A 619 -8.28 16.57 -18.39
N THR A 620 -7.40 16.75 -19.38
CA THR A 620 -6.53 15.65 -19.83
C THR A 620 -5.12 15.93 -19.35
N SER A 621 -4.49 14.93 -18.73
CA SER A 621 -3.11 15.02 -18.31
C SER A 621 -2.21 15.24 -19.52
N ILE A 622 -1.17 16.04 -19.31
CA ILE A 622 -0.13 16.28 -20.31
C ILE A 622 0.97 15.22 -20.24
N ASP A 623 0.97 14.42 -19.19
CA ASP A 623 1.87 13.29 -19.01
C ASP A 623 1.50 12.11 -19.93
N ASP A 624 2.50 11.30 -20.27
CA ASP A 624 2.32 10.03 -21.00
C ASP A 624 2.09 8.84 -20.10
N ASP A 625 2.44 9.00 -18.82
CA ASP A 625 2.14 8.03 -17.80
C ASP A 625 0.70 8.22 -17.30
N GLU A 626 0.09 7.08 -16.98
CA GLU A 626 -1.28 6.98 -16.50
C GLU A 626 -1.32 6.30 -15.14
N ARG A 627 -0.16 5.94 -14.57
CA ARG A 627 -0.05 5.25 -13.29
C ARG A 627 0.59 6.15 -12.25
N LEU A 628 -0.06 6.25 -11.11
CA LEU A 628 0.49 6.92 -9.95
C LEU A 628 1.38 5.95 -9.16
N ASN A 629 2.70 5.98 -9.36
CA ASN A 629 3.59 5.02 -8.70
C ASN A 629 4.20 5.60 -7.41
N ILE A 630 3.47 5.42 -6.30
CA ILE A 630 3.85 5.89 -4.97
C ILE A 630 4.01 4.71 -4.03
N ASN A 631 5.09 4.70 -3.24
CA ASN A 631 5.39 3.64 -2.26
C ASN A 631 5.48 4.15 -0.81
N THR A 632 5.29 5.46 -0.60
CA THR A 632 5.26 6.09 0.72
C THR A 632 3.84 6.09 1.31
N PRO A 633 3.68 6.21 2.63
CA PRO A 633 2.36 6.27 3.26
C PRO A 633 1.49 7.42 2.72
N LEU A 634 0.18 7.18 2.62
CA LEU A 634 -0.82 8.21 2.40
C LEU A 634 -0.96 9.03 3.70
N GLN A 635 -0.78 10.35 3.61
CA GLN A 635 -0.88 11.27 4.74
C GLN A 635 -2.17 12.07 4.65
N ILE A 636 -2.92 12.15 5.76
CA ILE A 636 -4.17 12.91 5.87
C ILE A 636 -4.05 13.91 7.02
N GLY A 637 -4.63 15.09 6.83
CA GLY A 637 -4.68 16.18 7.83
C GLY A 637 -3.44 17.07 7.83
N GLY A 638 -2.26 16.49 7.66
CA GLY A 638 -1.00 17.21 7.66
C GLY A 638 0.15 16.34 7.14
N LEU A 639 1.37 16.84 7.27
CA LEU A 639 2.59 16.12 6.91
C LEU A 639 3.34 15.75 8.18
N ALA A 640 3.84 14.51 8.23
CA ALA A 640 4.76 14.09 9.28
C ALA A 640 6.07 14.89 9.20
N PRO A 641 6.71 15.25 10.33
CA PRO A 641 8.00 15.92 10.29
C PRO A 641 9.08 14.98 9.74
N LEU A 642 9.94 15.46 8.84
CA LEU A 642 11.13 14.73 8.35
C LEU A 642 12.34 15.02 9.24
N SER A 643 13.24 14.04 9.37
CA SER A 643 14.48 14.18 10.15
C SER A 643 15.57 14.92 9.37
N GLY A 644 16.56 15.45 10.10
CA GLY A 644 17.78 15.98 9.50
C GLY A 644 17.51 17.15 8.55
N ASN A 645 18.09 17.09 7.35
CA ASN A 645 17.94 18.13 6.34
C ASN A 645 16.88 17.84 5.28
N ASP A 646 16.19 16.69 5.35
CA ASP A 646 15.20 16.30 4.35
C ASP A 646 13.97 17.22 4.40
N LYS A 647 13.46 17.57 3.21
CA LYS A 647 12.27 18.41 3.06
C LYS A 647 11.30 17.77 2.08
N TYR A 648 10.01 18.00 2.29
CA TYR A 648 9.02 17.59 1.30
C TYR A 648 9.14 18.42 0.01
N PRO A 649 8.75 17.87 -1.15
CA PRO A 649 8.70 18.59 -2.40
C PRO A 649 7.95 19.93 -2.29
N ALA A 650 8.46 20.96 -2.98
CA ALA A 650 7.86 22.30 -3.00
C ALA A 650 6.39 22.32 -3.44
N ALA A 651 5.97 21.35 -4.26
CA ALA A 651 4.59 21.20 -4.73
C ALA A 651 3.57 21.08 -3.58
N VAL A 652 3.92 20.33 -2.53
CA VAL A 652 3.07 20.23 -1.35
C VAL A 652 3.34 21.42 -0.43
N THR A 653 4.61 21.67 -0.05
CA THR A 653 4.94 22.65 1.01
C THR A 653 4.66 24.10 0.63
N GLY A 654 4.73 24.48 -0.65
CA GLY A 654 4.58 25.86 -1.11
C GLY A 654 3.21 26.51 -0.84
N ARG A 655 2.17 25.69 -0.60
CA ARG A 655 0.82 26.14 -0.22
C ARG A 655 0.23 25.32 0.93
N THR A 656 1.06 24.62 1.70
CA THR A 656 0.55 23.76 2.79
C THR A 656 0.11 24.61 3.97
N GLN A 657 -1.16 24.49 4.31
CA GLN A 657 -1.66 24.71 5.67
C GLN A 657 -2.19 23.36 6.16
N SER A 658 -1.85 22.98 7.39
CA SER A 658 -2.44 21.79 8.00
C SER A 658 -3.96 21.96 8.12
N TYR A 659 -4.67 20.84 7.98
CA TYR A 659 -6.13 20.82 7.96
C TYR A 659 -6.71 20.72 9.36
N THR A 660 -7.68 21.59 9.64
CA THR A 660 -8.54 21.54 10.82
C THR A 660 -9.94 21.11 10.39
N GLY A 661 -10.46 20.01 10.91
CA GLY A 661 -11.78 19.51 10.52
C GLY A 661 -11.89 18.00 10.64
N CYS A 662 -12.88 17.43 9.93
CA CYS A 662 -13.14 16.00 9.93
C CYS A 662 -13.09 15.44 8.51
N VAL A 663 -12.49 14.27 8.35
CA VAL A 663 -12.50 13.48 7.12
C VAL A 663 -13.25 12.18 7.39
N ARG A 664 -14.11 11.77 6.46
CA ARG A 664 -14.84 10.49 6.57
C ARG A 664 -14.97 9.78 5.23
N ASN A 665 -15.24 8.48 5.29
CA ASN A 665 -15.59 7.63 4.15
C ASN A 665 -14.60 7.76 2.98
N LEU A 666 -13.30 7.63 3.28
CA LEU A 666 -12.28 7.58 2.25
C LEU A 666 -12.34 6.23 1.51
N PHE A 667 -12.77 6.26 0.26
CA PHE A 667 -12.72 5.14 -0.66
C PHE A 667 -11.64 5.38 -1.71
N ILE A 668 -10.80 4.38 -1.96
CA ILE A 668 -9.85 4.36 -3.08
C ILE A 668 -10.01 3.02 -3.80
N ASN A 669 -10.36 3.07 -5.09
CA ASN A 669 -10.62 1.91 -5.94
C ASN A 669 -11.53 0.87 -5.27
N ASN A 670 -12.67 1.34 -4.77
CA ASN A 670 -13.73 0.55 -4.10
C ASN A 670 -13.38 0.00 -2.70
N GLU A 671 -12.23 0.34 -2.15
CA GLU A 671 -11.87 -0.05 -0.79
C GLU A 671 -12.06 1.09 0.20
N LEU A 672 -12.81 0.84 1.28
CA LEU A 672 -12.92 1.73 2.43
C LEU A 672 -11.64 1.65 3.29
N TYR A 673 -10.94 2.77 3.40
CA TYR A 673 -9.76 2.94 4.23
C TYR A 673 -10.17 3.08 5.70
N ASP A 674 -9.34 2.52 6.59
CA ASP A 674 -9.58 2.58 8.03
C ASP A 674 -9.04 3.86 8.64
N LEU A 675 -9.89 4.89 8.72
CA LEU A 675 -9.54 6.18 9.31
C LEU A 675 -9.50 6.13 10.86
N GLY A 676 -10.07 5.08 11.48
CA GLY A 676 -10.08 4.92 12.93
C GLY A 676 -8.72 4.54 13.49
N VAL A 677 -8.04 3.59 12.82
CA VAL A 677 -6.77 3.01 13.27
C VAL A 677 -5.69 3.21 12.19
N PRO A 678 -4.98 4.35 12.20
CA PRO A 678 -3.89 4.61 11.27
C PRO A 678 -2.64 3.77 11.58
N ASP A 679 -1.77 3.60 10.58
CA ASP A 679 -0.46 2.95 10.75
C ASP A 679 0.47 3.77 11.66
N LEU A 680 0.37 5.10 11.59
CA LEU A 680 1.02 6.07 12.47
C LEU A 680 0.15 7.33 12.55
N ALA A 681 0.05 7.97 13.72
CA ALA A 681 -0.58 9.28 13.83
C ALA A 681 -0.01 10.07 15.01
N SER A 682 -0.08 11.39 14.91
CA SER A 682 0.17 12.31 16.02
C SER A 682 -1.04 12.32 16.95
N ASN A 683 -1.15 11.30 17.81
CA ASN A 683 -2.35 11.06 18.62
C ASN A 683 -2.76 12.22 19.56
N GLU A 684 -1.88 13.19 19.81
CA GLU A 684 -2.19 14.41 20.56
C GLU A 684 -3.06 15.41 19.78
N HIS A 685 -3.05 15.32 18.43
CA HIS A 685 -3.59 16.31 17.51
C HIS A 685 -4.60 15.73 16.51
N THR A 686 -4.97 14.45 16.69
CA THR A 686 -5.95 13.78 15.85
C THR A 686 -6.59 12.60 16.58
N GLN A 687 -7.90 12.42 16.41
CA GLN A 687 -8.65 11.35 17.06
C GLN A 687 -9.70 10.72 16.14
N MET A 688 -10.11 9.51 16.48
CA MET A 688 -11.19 8.80 15.79
C MET A 688 -12.53 9.51 16.04
N GLY A 689 -13.38 9.56 15.03
CA GLY A 689 -14.64 10.31 15.07
C GLY A 689 -14.49 11.75 14.60
N CYS A 690 -15.49 12.58 14.86
CA CYS A 690 -15.51 13.98 14.44
C CYS A 690 -15.84 14.92 15.58
N ASP A 691 -14.86 15.71 15.99
CA ASP A 691 -14.95 16.66 17.11
C ASP A 691 -15.99 17.76 16.84
N LEU A 692 -16.17 18.13 15.57
CA LEU A 692 -17.13 19.15 15.16
C LEU A 692 -18.59 18.72 15.36
N SER A 693 -18.87 17.41 15.44
CA SER A 693 -20.21 16.86 15.67
C SER A 693 -20.41 16.23 17.04
N GLU A 694 -19.35 16.11 17.85
CA GLU A 694 -19.35 15.38 19.12
C GLU A 694 -20.41 15.91 20.11
N ALA A 695 -20.51 17.24 20.25
CA ALA A 695 -21.47 17.89 21.16
C ALA A 695 -22.94 17.64 20.77
N VAL A 696 -23.23 17.43 19.48
CA VAL A 696 -24.57 17.19 18.97
C VAL A 696 -24.94 15.71 19.08
N CYS A 697 -23.96 14.82 18.90
CA CYS A 697 -24.14 13.38 18.88
C CYS A 697 -24.07 12.70 20.27
N ASP A 698 -23.75 13.46 21.32
CA ASP A 698 -23.65 13.01 22.73
C ASP A 698 -22.81 11.72 22.87
N LEU A 699 -21.67 11.66 22.18
CA LEU A 699 -20.83 10.46 22.09
C LEU A 699 -20.22 10.04 23.44
N ASN A 700 -20.16 10.95 24.42
CA ASN A 700 -19.61 10.73 25.76
C ASN A 700 -20.66 10.37 26.83
N SER A 701 -21.91 10.12 26.43
CA SER A 701 -22.99 9.78 27.35
C SER A 701 -22.79 8.39 27.98
N ILE A 702 -22.96 8.30 29.30
CA ILE A 702 -22.95 7.03 30.06
C ILE A 702 -24.08 6.09 29.59
N ARG A 703 -25.11 6.61 28.93
CA ARG A 703 -26.24 5.84 28.38
C ARG A 703 -26.02 5.35 26.94
N GLY A 704 -24.85 5.58 26.35
CA GLY A 704 -24.56 5.36 24.92
C GLY A 704 -24.89 6.58 24.06
N GLY A 705 -24.30 6.66 22.87
CA GLY A 705 -24.49 7.77 21.93
C GLY A 705 -25.94 7.94 21.49
N TYR A 706 -26.26 9.08 20.85
CA TYR A 706 -27.64 9.40 20.46
C TYR A 706 -28.32 8.29 19.62
N CYS A 707 -27.59 7.68 18.68
CA CYS A 707 -28.05 6.58 17.84
C CYS A 707 -27.68 5.22 18.45
N ILE A 708 -28.68 4.36 18.71
CA ILE A 708 -28.48 3.08 19.41
C ILE A 708 -27.92 2.02 18.44
N HIS A 709 -28.62 1.78 17.33
CA HIS A 709 -28.19 0.86 16.26
C HIS A 709 -27.90 1.65 14.97
N GLY A 710 -26.91 2.53 15.01
CA GLY A 710 -26.50 3.31 13.86
C GLY A 710 -25.37 4.29 14.15
N GLU A 711 -25.01 5.08 13.14
CA GLU A 711 -24.03 6.16 13.24
C GLU A 711 -24.74 7.51 13.40
N CYS A 712 -24.24 8.36 14.30
CA CYS A 712 -24.72 9.73 14.40
C CYS A 712 -24.00 10.63 13.40
N ILE A 713 -24.79 11.36 12.62
CA ILE A 713 -24.32 12.31 11.60
C ILE A 713 -24.90 13.68 11.94
N ALA A 714 -24.04 14.68 12.06
CA ALA A 714 -24.43 16.06 12.23
C ALA A 714 -23.47 16.99 11.48
N ASP A 715 -24.01 18.10 10.99
CA ASP A 715 -23.22 19.23 10.51
C ASP A 715 -22.75 20.08 11.70
N ALA A 716 -21.61 20.77 11.58
CA ALA A 716 -21.10 21.65 12.62
C ALA A 716 -22.00 22.88 12.89
N VAL A 717 -23.01 23.08 12.04
CA VAL A 717 -24.01 24.15 12.15
C VAL A 717 -25.38 23.64 12.61
N SER A 718 -25.58 22.30 12.66
CA SER A 718 -26.84 21.70 13.12
C SER A 718 -26.87 21.61 14.64
N THR A 719 -28.06 21.76 15.22
CA THR A 719 -28.33 21.45 16.63
C THR A 719 -29.09 20.13 16.81
N VAL A 720 -29.47 19.48 15.70
CA VAL A 720 -30.26 18.25 15.70
C VAL A 720 -29.39 17.11 15.16
N PRO A 721 -29.13 16.06 15.95
CA PRO A 721 -28.45 14.87 15.48
C PRO A 721 -29.35 14.08 14.52
N LYS A 722 -28.76 13.53 13.45
CA LYS A 722 -29.42 12.57 12.56
C LYS A 722 -28.78 11.21 12.73
N CYS A 723 -29.56 10.14 12.65
CA CYS A 723 -29.03 8.79 12.72
C CYS A 723 -29.08 8.08 11.37
N ALA A 724 -27.95 7.54 10.93
CA ALA A 724 -27.88 6.56 9.86
C ALA A 724 -27.98 5.17 10.49
N CYS A 725 -29.16 4.56 10.43
CA CYS A 725 -29.42 3.29 11.11
C CYS A 725 -28.76 2.09 10.41
N ASP A 726 -28.33 1.12 11.22
CA ASP A 726 -27.89 -0.19 10.77
C ASP A 726 -29.04 -0.92 10.03
N PRO A 727 -28.75 -1.86 9.11
CA PRO A 727 -29.79 -2.62 8.42
C PRO A 727 -30.69 -3.38 9.40
N GLY A 728 -32.01 -3.32 9.20
CA GLY A 728 -33.01 -3.92 10.10
C GLY A 728 -33.45 -3.00 11.25
N TRP A 729 -32.89 -1.81 11.39
CA TRP A 729 -33.24 -0.84 12.43
C TRP A 729 -33.77 0.48 11.84
N GLY A 730 -34.67 1.10 12.59
CA GLY A 730 -35.30 2.38 12.25
C GLY A 730 -35.71 3.18 13.49
N GLY A 731 -36.49 4.23 13.27
CA GLY A 731 -36.81 5.26 14.27
C GLY A 731 -35.75 6.37 14.32
N ASP A 732 -36.09 7.52 14.91
CA ASP A 732 -35.23 8.71 14.94
C ASP A 732 -33.89 8.48 15.63
N ARG A 733 -33.80 7.45 16.47
CA ARG A 733 -32.61 7.05 17.23
C ARG A 733 -32.10 5.65 16.88
N CYS A 734 -32.63 5.02 15.83
CA CYS A 734 -32.33 3.63 15.47
C CYS A 734 -32.58 2.64 16.63
N ASP A 735 -33.67 2.83 17.35
CA ASP A 735 -34.05 2.07 18.56
C ASP A 735 -35.22 1.11 18.32
N SER A 736 -35.75 1.06 17.10
CA SER A 736 -36.84 0.17 16.72
C SER A 736 -36.39 -0.84 15.67
N GLU A 737 -36.59 -2.13 15.93
CA GLU A 737 -36.38 -3.20 14.95
C GLU A 737 -37.50 -3.15 13.90
N ILE A 738 -37.13 -3.25 12.63
CA ILE A 738 -38.08 -3.26 11.51
C ILE A 738 -38.55 -4.70 11.28
N PRO A 739 -39.85 -5.01 11.45
CA PRO A 739 -40.38 -6.34 11.18
C PRO A 739 -40.23 -6.71 9.70
N TRP A 740 -39.74 -7.92 9.44
CA TRP A 740 -39.67 -8.46 8.09
C TRP A 740 -41.06 -8.69 7.51
N ILE A 741 -41.16 -8.60 6.18
CA ILE A 741 -42.33 -8.99 5.40
C ILE A 741 -41.95 -9.95 4.28
N GLU A 742 -42.87 -10.84 3.91
CA GLU A 742 -42.69 -11.85 2.86
C GLU A 742 -43.65 -11.59 1.70
N PHE A 743 -43.10 -11.58 0.48
CA PHE A 743 -43.79 -11.34 -0.78
C PHE A 743 -44.15 -12.67 -1.45
N GLY A 744 -45.44 -12.92 -1.65
CA GLY A 744 -45.94 -14.01 -2.50
C GLY A 744 -46.00 -13.63 -4.00
N PRO A 745 -46.55 -14.50 -4.86
CA PRO A 745 -46.72 -14.20 -6.28
C PRO A 745 -47.55 -12.94 -6.55
N GLY A 746 -47.01 -12.00 -7.33
CA GLY A 746 -47.70 -10.74 -7.68
C GLY A 746 -47.86 -9.76 -6.52
N SER A 747 -47.04 -9.89 -5.47
CA SER A 747 -47.16 -9.06 -4.27
C SER A 747 -46.44 -7.72 -4.43
N PHE A 748 -46.99 -6.67 -3.83
CA PHE A 748 -46.35 -5.36 -3.81
C PHE A 748 -46.82 -4.52 -2.60
N VAL A 749 -46.04 -3.51 -2.25
CA VAL A 749 -46.42 -2.41 -1.36
C VAL A 749 -46.33 -1.12 -2.15
N GLU A 750 -47.42 -0.36 -2.21
CA GLU A 750 -47.48 0.96 -2.84
C GLU A 750 -47.52 2.04 -1.76
N TYR A 751 -46.78 3.13 -1.99
CA TYR A 751 -46.65 4.25 -1.07
C TYR A 751 -47.38 5.49 -1.59
N ASP A 752 -47.97 6.25 -0.67
CA ASP A 752 -48.50 7.59 -0.92
C ASP A 752 -47.39 8.61 -0.71
N VAL A 753 -46.96 9.26 -1.79
CA VAL A 753 -45.86 10.24 -1.80
C VAL A 753 -46.47 11.64 -1.76
N LYS A 754 -46.72 12.16 -0.55
CA LYS A 754 -47.43 13.44 -0.35
C LYS A 754 -46.61 14.69 -0.67
N VAL A 755 -45.28 14.55 -0.72
CA VAL A 755 -44.33 15.61 -1.05
C VAL A 755 -43.41 15.08 -2.13
N GLY A 756 -43.14 15.89 -3.17
CA GLY A 756 -42.21 15.51 -4.22
C GLY A 756 -40.84 15.15 -3.63
N LEU A 757 -40.40 13.92 -3.88
CA LEU A 757 -39.06 13.46 -3.53
C LEU A 757 -38.02 14.17 -4.41
N GLU A 758 -36.81 14.39 -3.88
CA GLU A 758 -35.72 15.03 -4.63
C GLU A 758 -35.56 14.37 -6.00
N ASP A 759 -35.54 15.18 -7.06
CA ASP A 759 -35.64 14.72 -8.44
C ASP A 759 -34.28 14.48 -9.11
N LYS A 760 -33.21 15.09 -8.59
CA LYS A 760 -31.85 15.02 -9.17
C LYS A 760 -31.04 13.81 -8.71
N THR A 761 -31.32 13.30 -7.52
CA THR A 761 -30.62 12.18 -6.89
C THR A 761 -31.61 11.08 -6.58
N SER A 762 -31.13 9.86 -6.37
CA SER A 762 -31.94 8.82 -5.71
C SER A 762 -31.04 7.90 -4.93
N ASP A 763 -31.28 7.82 -3.64
CA ASP A 763 -30.69 6.82 -2.75
C ASP A 763 -31.74 5.77 -2.38
N VAL A 764 -31.47 4.51 -2.72
CA VAL A 764 -32.38 3.38 -2.55
C VAL A 764 -31.64 2.26 -1.82
N ASP A 765 -32.03 2.00 -0.57
CA ASP A 765 -31.47 0.89 0.20
C ASP A 765 -32.52 -0.19 0.44
N VAL A 766 -32.13 -1.45 0.26
CA VAL A 766 -33.02 -2.60 0.50
C VAL A 766 -32.28 -3.69 1.25
N LEU A 767 -32.81 -4.10 2.40
CA LEU A 767 -32.45 -5.34 3.08
C LEU A 767 -33.42 -6.42 2.64
N PHE A 768 -32.94 -7.43 1.92
CA PHE A 768 -33.82 -8.46 1.34
C PHE A 768 -33.20 -9.85 1.38
N LEU A 769 -34.06 -10.87 1.29
CA LEU A 769 -33.73 -12.28 1.10
C LEU A 769 -34.36 -12.72 -0.24
N PRO A 770 -33.58 -13.11 -1.27
CA PRO A 770 -34.08 -13.28 -2.64
C PRO A 770 -35.19 -14.33 -2.82
N GLY A 771 -35.11 -15.45 -2.12
CA GLY A 771 -36.04 -16.57 -2.25
C GLY A 771 -35.88 -17.38 -3.55
N LYS A 772 -36.46 -18.59 -3.57
CA LYS A 772 -36.34 -19.55 -4.70
C LYS A 772 -37.40 -19.37 -5.79
N ALA A 773 -38.57 -18.84 -5.43
CA ALA A 773 -39.81 -19.03 -6.20
C ALA A 773 -39.81 -18.40 -7.60
N ASN A 774 -38.96 -17.39 -7.85
CA ASN A 774 -38.85 -16.69 -9.15
C ASN A 774 -37.52 -16.91 -9.87
N GLY A 775 -36.71 -17.90 -9.47
CA GLY A 775 -35.38 -18.10 -10.05
C GLY A 775 -34.47 -16.88 -9.87
N GLY A 776 -34.57 -16.20 -8.74
CA GLY A 776 -33.74 -15.04 -8.41
C GLY A 776 -34.02 -13.79 -9.24
N THR A 777 -35.21 -13.68 -9.83
CA THR A 777 -35.60 -12.47 -10.56
C THR A 777 -36.74 -11.74 -9.86
N GLY A 778 -36.59 -10.43 -9.67
CA GLY A 778 -37.68 -9.58 -9.20
C GLY A 778 -37.28 -8.15 -8.89
N GLU A 779 -38.22 -7.24 -9.09
CA GLU A 779 -38.08 -5.82 -8.71
C GLU A 779 -38.19 -5.63 -7.19
N LEU A 780 -37.20 -4.97 -6.61
CA LEU A 780 -37.15 -4.62 -5.19
C LEU A 780 -37.76 -3.23 -4.98
N GLY A 781 -36.97 -2.16 -5.10
CA GLY A 781 -37.48 -0.79 -5.05
C GLY A 781 -37.78 -0.26 -6.44
N PHE A 782 -38.92 0.39 -6.65
CA PHE A 782 -39.29 1.00 -7.93
C PHE A 782 -39.97 2.35 -7.72
N GLY A 783 -39.39 3.41 -8.27
CA GLY A 783 -39.98 4.74 -8.29
C GLY A 783 -40.17 5.22 -9.73
N SER A 784 -41.33 5.78 -10.06
CA SER A 784 -41.63 6.23 -11.41
C SER A 784 -42.45 7.52 -11.47
N ASN A 785 -42.47 8.10 -12.65
CA ASN A 785 -43.39 9.17 -13.04
C ASN A 785 -43.64 9.12 -14.55
N GLY A 786 -44.82 8.62 -14.93
CA GLY A 786 -45.09 8.23 -16.30
C GLY A 786 -44.15 7.10 -16.73
N ASP A 787 -43.46 7.29 -17.85
CA ASP A 787 -42.51 6.29 -18.38
C ASP A 787 -41.09 6.41 -17.78
N LYS A 788 -40.82 7.47 -17.01
CA LYS A 788 -39.53 7.63 -16.33
C LYS A 788 -39.51 6.77 -15.07
N TYR A 789 -38.40 6.09 -14.80
CA TYR A 789 -38.27 5.27 -13.60
C TYR A 789 -36.85 5.11 -13.09
N VAL A 790 -36.77 4.75 -11.81
CA VAL A 790 -35.57 4.28 -11.10
C VAL A 790 -35.95 2.98 -10.40
N SER A 791 -35.17 1.93 -10.61
CA SER A 791 -35.43 0.63 -10.02
C SER A 791 -34.17 -0.05 -9.50
N THR A 792 -34.36 -0.81 -8.44
CA THR A 792 -33.41 -1.80 -7.96
C THR A 792 -34.06 -3.17 -8.06
N SER A 793 -33.32 -4.17 -8.50
CA SER A 793 -33.85 -5.49 -8.79
C SER A 793 -32.78 -6.56 -8.68
N ILE A 794 -33.22 -7.81 -8.76
CA ILE A 794 -32.37 -8.97 -8.91
C ILE A 794 -32.71 -9.59 -10.26
N GLU A 795 -31.71 -9.95 -11.06
CA GLU A 795 -31.88 -10.62 -12.35
C GLU A 795 -31.11 -11.94 -12.36
N SER A 796 -31.81 -13.06 -12.27
CA SER A 796 -31.17 -14.38 -12.13
C SER A 796 -30.12 -14.43 -11.00
N TYR A 797 -30.47 -13.86 -9.84
CA TYR A 797 -29.61 -13.65 -8.67
C TYR A 797 -28.44 -12.68 -8.86
N ILE A 798 -28.45 -11.86 -9.91
CA ILE A 798 -27.47 -10.78 -10.10
C ILE A 798 -28.08 -9.45 -9.61
N PRO A 799 -27.47 -8.78 -8.63
CA PRO A 799 -27.91 -7.46 -8.19
C PRO A 799 -27.85 -6.46 -9.34
N THR A 800 -28.94 -5.73 -9.55
CA THR A 800 -29.13 -4.85 -10.69
C THR A 800 -29.81 -3.56 -10.24
N ALA A 801 -29.31 -2.43 -10.72
CA ALA A 801 -30.02 -1.16 -10.66
C ALA A 801 -30.21 -0.60 -12.06
N LYS A 802 -31.39 -0.03 -12.32
CA LYS A 802 -31.76 0.53 -13.62
C LYS A 802 -32.43 1.87 -13.47
N PHE A 803 -32.27 2.73 -14.45
CA PHE A 803 -33.10 3.90 -14.60
C PHE A 803 -33.24 4.32 -16.06
N ASP A 804 -34.39 4.88 -16.38
CA ASP A 804 -34.65 5.54 -17.66
C ASP A 804 -35.39 6.84 -17.39
N LEU A 805 -34.77 7.96 -17.74
CA LEU A 805 -35.26 9.31 -17.44
C LEU A 805 -35.61 10.07 -18.73
N SER A 806 -35.64 9.37 -19.88
CA SER A 806 -35.89 9.94 -21.20
C SER A 806 -37.36 10.34 -21.40
N PRO A 807 -37.67 11.46 -22.09
CA PRO A 807 -39.04 11.83 -22.42
C PRO A 807 -39.64 10.93 -23.53
N PHE A 808 -40.96 10.74 -23.49
CA PHE A 808 -41.69 9.88 -24.44
C PHE A 808 -41.53 10.35 -25.90
N GLY A 809 -41.19 9.41 -26.80
CA GLY A 809 -41.12 9.66 -28.25
C GLY A 809 -39.76 10.13 -28.78
N ALA A 810 -38.71 10.19 -27.96
CA ALA A 810 -37.34 10.42 -28.45
C ALA A 810 -36.89 9.23 -29.33
N ALA A 811 -36.61 9.50 -30.61
CA ALA A 811 -36.15 8.49 -31.54
C ALA A 811 -34.77 7.94 -31.11
N SER A 812 -34.74 6.71 -30.59
CA SER A 812 -33.64 5.74 -30.68
C SER A 812 -32.21 6.30 -30.52
N SER A 813 -31.72 6.42 -29.27
CA SER A 813 -30.29 6.11 -28.95
C SER A 813 -29.87 6.12 -27.47
N THR A 814 -30.64 6.61 -26.48
CA THR A 814 -30.24 6.47 -25.06
C THR A 814 -31.01 5.35 -24.37
N SER A 815 -30.39 4.17 -24.41
CA SER A 815 -30.77 2.95 -23.69
C SER A 815 -30.91 3.17 -22.19
N THR A 816 -31.89 2.53 -21.55
CA THR A 816 -31.95 2.29 -20.10
C THR A 816 -30.55 2.11 -19.53
N ILE A 817 -30.19 2.93 -18.54
CA ILE A 817 -28.89 2.81 -17.88
C ILE A 817 -29.02 1.72 -16.83
N GLN A 818 -28.06 0.81 -16.85
CA GLN A 818 -28.07 -0.37 -16.00
C GLN A 818 -26.70 -0.59 -15.37
N THR A 819 -26.67 -0.70 -14.05
CA THR A 819 -25.49 -1.08 -13.26
C THR A 819 -25.74 -2.48 -12.70
N GLN A 820 -24.90 -3.47 -13.07
CA GLN A 820 -25.02 -4.87 -12.61
C GLN A 820 -23.72 -5.38 -12.01
N MET A 821 -23.82 -6.13 -10.92
CA MET A 821 -22.67 -6.83 -10.32
C MET A 821 -22.50 -8.23 -10.89
N LYS A 822 -22.04 -8.34 -12.15
CA LYS A 822 -21.92 -9.64 -12.85
C LYS A 822 -20.99 -10.65 -12.17
N ASN A 823 -20.07 -10.18 -11.34
CA ASN A 823 -19.13 -11.01 -10.60
C ASN A 823 -19.68 -11.51 -9.25
N LEU A 824 -20.93 -11.15 -8.91
CA LEU A 824 -21.60 -11.53 -7.69
C LEU A 824 -22.91 -12.27 -8.01
N GLN A 825 -22.99 -13.52 -7.55
CA GLN A 825 -24.21 -14.33 -7.61
C GLN A 825 -24.81 -14.40 -6.21
N LEU A 826 -25.99 -13.83 -6.02
CA LEU A 826 -26.73 -13.92 -4.77
C LEU A 826 -27.25 -15.35 -4.54
N LEU A 827 -27.46 -15.69 -3.27
CA LEU A 827 -28.01 -16.97 -2.84
C LEU A 827 -29.47 -16.79 -2.46
N ASP A 828 -30.28 -17.82 -2.73
CA ASP A 828 -31.73 -17.76 -2.50
C ASP A 828 -32.15 -17.74 -1.03
N ASN A 829 -31.27 -18.19 -0.13
CA ASN A 829 -31.54 -18.42 1.29
C ASN A 829 -30.72 -17.52 2.23
N THR A 830 -30.04 -16.51 1.68
CA THR A 830 -29.21 -15.56 2.43
C THR A 830 -29.75 -14.16 2.19
N SER A 831 -29.70 -13.31 3.21
CA SER A 831 -30.09 -11.91 3.05
C SER A 831 -28.92 -11.02 2.66
N TYR A 832 -29.21 -9.93 1.95
CA TYR A 832 -28.24 -8.97 1.46
C TYR A 832 -28.70 -7.55 1.76
N TRP A 833 -27.74 -6.66 2.01
CA TRP A 833 -27.95 -5.22 2.09
C TRP A 833 -27.51 -4.57 0.78
N MET A 834 -28.47 -4.17 -0.04
CA MET A 834 -28.22 -3.48 -1.31
C MET A 834 -28.41 -1.98 -1.12
N GLN A 835 -27.44 -1.21 -1.60
CA GLN A 835 -27.52 0.25 -1.61
C GLN A 835 -27.26 0.74 -3.02
N PHE A 836 -28.18 1.52 -3.54
CA PHE A 836 -28.07 2.13 -4.84
C PHE A 836 -28.14 3.64 -4.69
N SER A 837 -27.18 4.36 -5.25
CA SER A 837 -27.22 5.81 -5.33
C SER A 837 -27.02 6.28 -6.76
N ARG A 838 -27.78 7.29 -7.17
CA ARG A 838 -27.54 8.01 -8.42
C ARG A 838 -27.49 9.50 -8.18
N SER A 839 -26.65 10.16 -8.96
CA SER A 839 -26.56 11.61 -9.11
C SER A 839 -26.44 11.95 -10.60
N PRO A 840 -26.41 13.24 -10.98
CA PRO A 840 -26.25 13.62 -12.38
C PRO A 840 -24.98 13.10 -13.06
N VAL A 841 -23.93 12.81 -12.29
CA VAL A 841 -22.60 12.43 -12.82
C VAL A 841 -22.18 11.01 -12.46
N ARG A 842 -22.98 10.29 -11.66
CA ARG A 842 -22.59 8.97 -11.14
C ARG A 842 -23.77 8.10 -10.77
N SER A 843 -23.62 6.80 -10.99
CA SER A 843 -24.43 5.73 -10.44
C SER A 843 -23.53 4.78 -9.64
N SER A 844 -23.95 4.37 -8.45
CA SER A 844 -23.23 3.42 -7.60
C SER A 844 -24.18 2.37 -7.06
N LEU A 845 -23.74 1.11 -7.12
CA LEU A 845 -24.43 -0.03 -6.53
C LEU A 845 -23.46 -0.69 -5.55
N SER A 846 -23.91 -0.96 -4.33
CA SER A 846 -23.16 -1.72 -3.33
C SER A 846 -23.98 -2.90 -2.80
N ILE A 847 -23.30 -4.00 -2.45
CA ILE A 847 -23.88 -5.14 -1.74
C ILE A 847 -23.03 -5.42 -0.50
N ASP A 848 -23.69 -5.46 0.65
CA ASP A 848 -23.11 -5.69 1.98
C ASP A 848 -21.93 -4.76 2.30
N GLY A 849 -21.87 -3.61 1.62
CA GLY A 849 -20.79 -2.62 1.70
C GLY A 849 -19.38 -3.11 1.38
N VAL A 850 -19.23 -4.34 0.87
CA VAL A 850 -17.93 -4.92 0.46
C VAL A 850 -17.83 -5.12 -1.04
N TYR A 851 -18.96 -5.27 -1.73
CA TYR A 851 -19.02 -5.28 -3.19
C TYR A 851 -19.50 -3.91 -3.67
N HIS A 852 -18.79 -3.30 -4.61
CA HIS A 852 -19.11 -1.98 -5.15
C HIS A 852 -18.92 -1.98 -6.66
N GLU A 853 -19.87 -1.36 -7.35
CA GLU A 853 -19.80 -1.08 -8.78
C GLU A 853 -20.21 0.37 -9.00
N THR A 854 -19.45 1.11 -9.81
CA THR A 854 -19.73 2.52 -10.10
C THR A 854 -19.72 2.78 -11.59
N THR A 855 -20.73 3.49 -12.08
CA THR A 855 -20.84 3.91 -13.48
C THR A 855 -20.80 5.44 -13.55
N PRO A 856 -19.82 6.05 -14.25
CA PRO A 856 -19.82 7.48 -14.50
C PRO A 856 -20.97 7.86 -15.44
N LEU A 857 -21.59 9.02 -15.21
CA LEU A 857 -22.68 9.56 -16.01
C LEU A 857 -22.29 10.92 -16.58
N ASP A 858 -22.89 11.29 -17.71
CA ASP A 858 -22.69 12.57 -18.36
C ASP A 858 -24.02 13.35 -18.36
N PRO A 859 -24.20 14.36 -17.49
CA PRO A 859 -25.47 15.07 -17.36
C PRO A 859 -25.84 15.89 -18.61
N ALA A 860 -24.91 16.10 -19.54
CA ALA A 860 -25.20 16.72 -20.84
C ALA A 860 -25.83 15.73 -21.84
N LYS A 861 -25.65 14.42 -21.64
CA LYS A 861 -26.14 13.35 -22.52
C LYS A 861 -27.27 12.53 -21.90
N THR A 862 -27.30 12.46 -20.58
CA THR A 862 -28.21 11.62 -19.82
C THR A 862 -29.13 12.50 -18.98
N PRO A 863 -30.46 12.44 -19.18
CA PRO A 863 -31.40 13.11 -18.30
C PRO A 863 -31.23 12.60 -16.86
N TYR A 864 -31.29 13.49 -15.88
CA TYR A 864 -31.05 13.15 -14.47
C TYR A 864 -32.22 13.54 -13.55
N GLU A 865 -33.15 14.38 -14.00
CA GLU A 865 -34.31 14.83 -13.21
C GLU A 865 -35.52 13.89 -13.36
N ILE A 866 -36.05 13.47 -12.20
CA ILE A 866 -37.30 12.72 -12.07
C ILE A 866 -37.99 13.00 -10.74
N THR A 867 -39.12 13.69 -10.78
CA THR A 867 -40.02 13.74 -9.62
C THR A 867 -40.75 12.40 -9.51
N ILE A 868 -40.62 11.67 -8.41
CA ILE A 868 -41.29 10.38 -8.20
C ILE A 868 -42.76 10.63 -7.81
N SER A 869 -43.71 10.10 -8.59
CA SER A 869 -45.15 10.18 -8.32
C SER A 869 -45.76 8.83 -7.93
N GLN A 870 -45.11 7.73 -8.29
CA GLN A 870 -45.44 6.38 -7.84
C GLN A 870 -44.20 5.73 -7.23
N LEU A 871 -44.35 5.16 -6.03
CA LEU A 871 -43.30 4.44 -5.34
C LEU A 871 -43.83 3.06 -4.90
N LEU A 872 -43.10 2.02 -5.27
CA LEU A 872 -43.45 0.62 -5.10
C LEU A 872 -42.28 -0.17 -4.50
N LEU A 873 -42.62 -1.16 -3.68
CA LEU A 873 -41.73 -2.23 -3.22
C LEU A 873 -42.31 -3.57 -3.70
N GLY A 874 -41.49 -4.42 -4.33
CA GLY A 874 -41.90 -5.74 -4.85
C GLY A 874 -42.65 -5.76 -6.19
N ALA A 875 -42.78 -4.60 -6.83
CA ALA A 875 -43.67 -4.22 -7.95
C ALA A 875 -44.33 -5.33 -8.81
N GLU A 876 -45.67 -5.32 -8.86
CA GLU A 876 -46.51 -6.06 -9.82
C GLU A 876 -46.67 -5.24 -11.12
N SER A 877 -45.86 -5.56 -12.14
CA SER A 877 -45.93 -5.12 -13.56
C SER A 877 -46.68 -3.80 -13.85
N VAL A 878 -46.01 -2.67 -13.67
CA VAL A 878 -46.14 -1.53 -14.60
C VAL A 878 -44.90 -1.56 -15.50
N GLY A 879 -45.09 -1.75 -16.81
CA GLY A 879 -43.98 -1.78 -17.78
C GLY A 879 -43.25 -3.12 -17.99
N GLY A 880 -43.78 -4.26 -17.51
CA GLY A 880 -43.19 -5.59 -17.73
C GLY A 880 -42.22 -6.09 -16.65
N ALA A 881 -42.13 -5.39 -15.51
CA ALA A 881 -41.41 -5.80 -14.30
C ALA A 881 -41.93 -7.14 -13.74
N ARG A 882 -41.03 -8.00 -13.25
CA ARG A 882 -41.40 -9.28 -12.62
C ARG A 882 -41.53 -9.07 -11.11
N GLY A 883 -42.70 -9.36 -10.55
CA GLY A 883 -42.94 -9.18 -9.12
C GLY A 883 -41.99 -10.02 -8.26
N PHE A 884 -41.42 -9.43 -7.22
CA PHE A 884 -40.48 -10.10 -6.32
C PHE A 884 -41.16 -11.14 -5.44
N GLN A 885 -40.49 -12.26 -5.18
CA GLN A 885 -40.96 -13.33 -4.30
C GLN A 885 -39.83 -13.75 -3.34
N GLY A 886 -39.79 -13.09 -2.20
CA GLY A 886 -38.77 -13.26 -1.17
C GLY A 886 -39.16 -12.45 0.06
N CYS A 887 -38.19 -12.06 0.87
CA CYS A 887 -38.47 -11.26 2.07
C CYS A 887 -37.75 -9.91 2.03
N VAL A 888 -38.35 -8.89 2.64
CA VAL A 888 -37.75 -7.57 2.83
C VAL A 888 -37.76 -7.24 4.32
N GLY A 889 -36.62 -6.82 4.85
CA GLY A 889 -36.45 -6.41 6.24
C GLY A 889 -36.27 -4.90 6.42
N THR A 890 -35.94 -4.17 5.36
CA THR A 890 -35.78 -2.71 5.38
C THR A 890 -35.90 -2.18 3.96
N PHE A 891 -36.59 -1.07 3.78
CA PHE A 891 -36.62 -0.32 2.53
C PHE A 891 -36.43 1.16 2.83
N ARG A 892 -35.42 1.78 2.22
CA ARG A 892 -35.14 3.21 2.35
C ARG A 892 -35.19 3.88 1.00
N TRP A 893 -35.74 5.09 0.98
CA TRP A 893 -35.72 5.98 -0.17
C TRP A 893 -35.28 7.38 0.27
N GLN A 894 -34.26 7.95 -0.36
CA GLN A 894 -33.60 9.20 0.06
C GLN A 894 -33.18 9.16 1.54
N HIS A 895 -32.60 8.03 1.96
CA HIS A 895 -32.20 7.75 3.36
C HIS A 895 -33.34 7.75 4.39
N ILE A 896 -34.60 7.80 3.96
CA ILE A 896 -35.78 7.71 4.84
C ILE A 896 -36.25 6.26 4.92
N ASN A 897 -36.37 5.71 6.12
CA ASN A 897 -36.98 4.39 6.34
C ASN A 897 -38.47 4.43 5.99
N LEU A 898 -38.91 3.56 5.08
CA LEU A 898 -40.30 3.45 4.67
C LEU A 898 -41.03 2.32 5.41
N PRO A 899 -42.30 2.51 5.80
CA PRO A 899 -43.08 1.49 6.50
C PRO A 899 -43.37 0.29 5.60
N LEU A 900 -43.05 -0.92 6.07
CA LEU A 900 -43.27 -2.15 5.30
C LEU A 900 -44.71 -2.70 5.40
N SER A 901 -45.53 -2.19 6.32
CA SER A 901 -46.91 -2.62 6.57
C SER A 901 -47.76 -1.45 7.08
N GLU A 902 -49.08 -1.52 6.92
CA GLU A 902 -50.04 -0.51 7.40
C GLU A 902 -50.04 -0.38 8.95
N ASP A 903 -49.63 -1.44 9.67
CA ASP A 903 -49.76 -1.53 11.14
C ASP A 903 -48.61 -0.88 11.95
N SER A 904 -47.56 -0.34 11.32
CA SER A 904 -46.37 0.13 12.06
C SER A 904 -46.53 1.47 12.80
N SER A 905 -47.76 2.01 12.91
CA SER A 905 -48.04 3.27 13.60
C SER A 905 -48.62 3.14 15.02
N SER A 906 -48.60 1.96 15.65
CA SER A 906 -49.15 1.80 17.00
C SER A 906 -48.34 0.92 17.96
N SER A 907 -47.33 1.52 18.60
CA SER A 907 -47.12 1.27 20.03
C SER A 907 -46.64 2.55 20.70
N GLY A 908 -47.51 3.08 21.57
CA GLY A 908 -47.53 4.51 21.92
C GLY A 908 -46.42 4.98 22.86
N HIS A 909 -46.03 6.24 22.68
CA HIS A 909 -46.20 7.34 23.65
C HIS A 909 -46.32 8.64 22.85
N SER A 910 -47.33 9.45 23.16
CA SER A 910 -47.61 10.71 22.49
C SER A 910 -46.53 11.76 22.80
N SER A 911 -45.82 12.21 21.77
CA SER A 911 -45.37 13.60 21.67
C SER A 911 -45.56 14.08 20.24
N ASN A 912 -46.41 15.09 20.09
CA ASN A 912 -46.63 15.83 18.86
C ASN A 912 -45.30 16.30 18.25
N THR A 913 -44.89 15.71 17.12
CA THR A 913 -44.29 16.34 15.93
C THR A 913 -43.85 15.25 14.95
N GLY A 914 -44.49 15.17 13.78
CA GLY A 914 -44.02 14.40 12.63
C GLY A 914 -45.03 13.36 12.11
N GLU A 915 -46.03 13.80 11.33
CA GLU A 915 -46.67 12.87 10.39
C GLU A 915 -45.58 12.35 9.43
N SER A 916 -45.45 11.02 9.28
CA SER A 916 -44.57 10.45 8.26
C SER A 916 -44.99 10.98 6.89
N ILE A 917 -44.05 11.60 6.17
CA ILE A 917 -44.28 12.25 4.86
C ILE A 917 -44.72 11.22 3.80
N ILE A 918 -44.36 9.94 4.01
CA ILE A 918 -44.67 8.81 3.14
C ILE A 918 -45.37 7.73 3.97
N THR A 919 -46.51 7.25 3.49
CA THR A 919 -47.32 6.21 4.14
C THR A 919 -47.66 5.08 3.18
N VAL A 920 -47.95 3.88 3.68
CA VAL A 920 -48.47 2.79 2.83
C VAL A 920 -49.84 3.18 2.29
N LYS A 921 -49.99 3.18 0.96
CA LYS A 921 -51.25 3.42 0.25
C LYS A 921 -52.07 2.13 0.11
N GLN A 922 -51.40 1.03 -0.23
CA GLN A 922 -51.96 -0.31 -0.24
C GLN A 922 -50.83 -1.35 -0.22
N ALA A 923 -51.10 -2.51 0.37
CA ALA A 923 -50.24 -3.68 0.30
C ALA A 923 -51.05 -4.90 -0.16
N ARG A 924 -50.54 -5.65 -1.14
CA ARG A 924 -51.22 -6.83 -1.70
C ARG A 924 -50.28 -8.02 -1.73
N GLY A 925 -50.75 -9.19 -1.27
CA GLY A 925 -49.98 -10.44 -1.31
C GLY A 925 -48.79 -10.53 -0.33
N VAL A 926 -48.61 -9.50 0.50
CA VAL A 926 -47.55 -9.42 1.51
C VAL A 926 -48.02 -10.01 2.84
N SER A 927 -47.16 -10.76 3.53
CA SER A 927 -47.41 -11.31 4.86
C SER A 927 -46.35 -10.89 5.87
N SER A 928 -46.70 -10.82 7.15
CA SER A 928 -45.76 -10.46 8.23
C SER A 928 -44.79 -11.60 8.52
N GLY A 929 -43.52 -11.26 8.76
CA GLY A 929 -42.43 -12.18 8.99
C GLY A 929 -41.71 -12.58 7.71
N CYS A 930 -40.83 -13.57 7.83
CA CYS A 930 -40.16 -14.21 6.69
C CYS A 930 -40.00 -15.69 6.98
N SER A 931 -40.81 -16.53 6.34
CA SER A 931 -40.78 -17.99 6.56
C SER A 931 -39.49 -18.65 6.10
N GLN A 932 -38.77 -18.00 5.18
CA GLN A 932 -37.51 -18.46 4.60
C GLN A 932 -36.29 -18.07 5.44
N ARG A 933 -36.43 -17.13 6.39
CA ARG A 933 -35.32 -16.65 7.23
C ARG A 933 -35.08 -17.63 8.37
N THR A 934 -33.84 -18.07 8.48
CA THR A 934 -33.37 -18.83 9.63
C THR A 934 -33.09 -17.85 10.77
N THR A 935 -33.39 -18.22 12.02
CA THR A 935 -33.17 -17.41 13.24
C THR A 935 -32.67 -18.31 14.38
N CYS A 936 -32.20 -17.71 15.46
CA CYS A 936 -31.77 -18.44 16.66
C CYS A 936 -32.90 -19.30 17.25
N ALA A 937 -34.16 -18.87 17.08
CA ALA A 937 -35.32 -19.65 17.49
C ALA A 937 -35.54 -20.91 16.63
N THR A 938 -35.11 -20.92 15.36
CA THR A 938 -35.36 -22.03 14.43
C THR A 938 -34.21 -23.03 14.29
N VAL A 939 -32.97 -22.63 14.56
CA VAL A 939 -31.77 -23.51 14.47
C VAL A 939 -31.58 -24.47 15.65
N GLY A 940 -32.32 -24.27 16.74
CA GLY A 940 -32.26 -25.10 17.95
C GLY A 940 -31.05 -24.82 18.86
N PHE A 941 -31.14 -25.24 20.13
CA PHE A 941 -30.14 -24.94 21.16
C PHE A 941 -28.73 -25.49 20.89
N ALA A 942 -28.60 -26.52 20.06
CA ALA A 942 -27.31 -27.14 19.72
C ALA A 942 -26.55 -26.39 18.61
N TYR A 943 -27.15 -25.38 17.98
CA TYR A 943 -26.53 -24.62 16.89
C TYR A 943 -25.23 -23.94 17.33
N CYS A 944 -25.25 -23.28 18.49
CA CYS A 944 -24.06 -22.75 19.13
C CYS A 944 -23.59 -23.73 20.20
N GLY A 945 -22.51 -24.46 19.91
CA GLY A 945 -21.90 -25.38 20.88
C GLY A 945 -21.13 -24.64 21.99
N GLY A 946 -20.96 -25.28 23.15
CA GLY A 946 -20.08 -24.79 24.21
C GLY A 946 -20.59 -23.52 24.92
N SER A 947 -19.71 -22.53 25.08
CA SER A 947 -19.99 -21.26 25.78
C SER A 947 -20.46 -20.13 24.84
N TYR A 948 -20.80 -20.45 23.59
CA TYR A 948 -21.25 -19.47 22.61
C TYR A 948 -22.74 -19.15 22.77
N VAL A 949 -23.12 -17.95 22.36
CA VAL A 949 -24.49 -17.45 22.36
C VAL A 949 -24.92 -17.25 20.90
N CYS A 950 -26.14 -17.68 20.58
CA CYS A 950 -26.74 -17.40 19.29
C CYS A 950 -27.29 -15.98 19.27
N VAL A 951 -26.94 -15.20 18.25
CA VAL A 951 -27.45 -13.84 18.02
C VAL A 951 -28.09 -13.77 16.64
N ASP A 952 -29.30 -13.22 16.57
CA ASP A 952 -29.97 -12.95 15.31
C ASP A 952 -29.35 -11.72 14.65
N PHE A 953 -28.81 -11.90 13.46
CA PHE A 953 -28.30 -10.82 12.61
C PHE A 953 -29.09 -10.76 11.31
N TRP A 954 -28.98 -9.65 10.57
CA TRP A 954 -29.70 -9.53 9.31
C TRP A 954 -29.29 -10.66 8.34
N LYS A 955 -28.00 -11.01 8.25
CA LYS A 955 -27.49 -12.18 7.49
C LYS A 955 -27.91 -13.57 8.01
N GLY A 956 -28.67 -13.65 9.10
CA GLY A 956 -29.06 -14.91 9.74
C GLY A 956 -28.43 -15.06 11.14
N PRO A 957 -28.75 -16.15 11.86
CA PRO A 957 -28.20 -16.39 13.17
C PRO A 957 -26.71 -16.71 13.05
N PHE A 958 -25.94 -16.24 14.02
CA PHE A 958 -24.53 -16.60 14.13
C PHE A 958 -24.17 -16.84 15.60
N CYS A 959 -23.06 -17.56 15.81
CA CYS A 959 -22.58 -17.88 17.14
C CYS A 959 -21.47 -16.93 17.54
N THR A 960 -21.59 -16.33 18.71
CA THR A 960 -20.59 -15.41 19.23
C THR A 960 -20.39 -15.56 20.73
N CYS A 961 -19.46 -14.80 21.31
CA CYS A 961 -19.26 -14.80 22.76
C CYS A 961 -20.31 -13.95 23.46
N PRO A 962 -20.63 -14.26 24.74
CA PRO A 962 -21.43 -13.39 25.58
C PRO A 962 -20.88 -11.96 25.60
N GLN A 963 -21.78 -10.98 25.75
CA GLN A 963 -21.40 -9.58 25.89
C GLN A 963 -20.38 -9.39 27.02
N GLY A 964 -19.31 -8.65 26.75
CA GLY A 964 -18.22 -8.41 27.71
C GLY A 964 -17.15 -9.52 27.79
N ALA A 965 -17.33 -10.65 27.12
CA ALA A 965 -16.27 -11.66 26.96
C ALA A 965 -15.36 -11.29 25.78
N GLN A 966 -14.05 -11.46 25.95
CA GLN A 966 -13.09 -11.29 24.87
C GLN A 966 -13.22 -12.44 23.86
N ALA A 967 -13.30 -12.13 22.56
CA ALA A 967 -13.24 -13.14 21.51
C ALA A 967 -11.79 -13.60 21.31
N LEU A 968 -11.58 -14.92 21.29
CA LEU A 968 -10.31 -15.53 20.93
C LEU A 968 -10.42 -16.00 19.47
N LEU A 969 -9.55 -15.50 18.60
CA LEU A 969 -9.61 -15.77 17.16
C LEU A 969 -8.68 -16.92 16.76
N GLY A 970 -9.11 -17.72 15.80
CA GLY A 970 -8.31 -18.74 15.14
C GLY A 970 -7.41 -18.16 14.05
N PRO A 971 -6.58 -19.00 13.39
CA PRO A 971 -5.67 -18.57 12.31
C PRO A 971 -6.37 -18.00 11.06
N ASP A 972 -7.66 -18.22 10.91
CA ASP A 972 -8.51 -17.74 9.81
C ASP A 972 -9.36 -16.52 10.21
N GLY A 973 -9.15 -15.95 11.40
CA GLY A 973 -9.91 -14.82 11.93
C GLY A 973 -11.31 -15.17 12.45
N GLN A 974 -11.71 -16.45 12.41
CA GLN A 974 -12.97 -16.90 12.98
C GLN A 974 -12.86 -17.08 14.49
N LEU A 975 -14.02 -17.15 15.15
CA LEU A 975 -14.09 -17.39 16.59
C LEU A 975 -13.57 -18.79 16.95
N ALA A 976 -12.50 -18.87 17.75
CA ALA A 976 -11.94 -20.10 18.28
C ALA A 976 -12.34 -20.36 19.75
N GLY A 977 -12.72 -19.32 20.48
CA GLY A 977 -13.13 -19.43 21.88
C GLY A 977 -13.54 -18.10 22.50
N CYS A 978 -14.03 -18.16 23.75
CA CYS A 978 -14.34 -16.99 24.55
C CYS A 978 -13.41 -16.93 25.76
N GLY A 979 -12.76 -15.79 25.97
CA GLY A 979 -12.02 -15.50 27.19
C GLY A 979 -12.94 -15.28 28.39
N ALA A 980 -12.35 -15.07 29.56
CA ALA A 980 -13.12 -14.68 30.74
C ALA A 980 -13.91 -13.39 30.46
N THR A 981 -15.14 -13.32 30.95
CA THR A 981 -15.91 -12.07 31.00
C THR A 981 -15.14 -11.09 31.88
N LEU A 982 -14.62 -10.03 31.27
CA LEU A 982 -14.11 -8.90 32.04
C LEU A 982 -15.33 -8.30 32.74
N ALA A 983 -15.32 -8.27 34.06
CA ALA A 983 -16.33 -7.56 34.83
C ALA A 983 -16.21 -6.06 34.51
N VAL A 984 -16.91 -5.61 33.47
CA VAL A 984 -17.05 -4.18 33.19
C VAL A 984 -18.03 -3.65 34.23
N SER A 985 -17.49 -3.04 35.28
CA SER A 985 -18.25 -2.19 36.18
C SER A 985 -18.60 -0.89 35.46
N SER A 986 -19.68 -0.90 34.69
CA SER A 986 -20.51 0.29 34.47
C SER A 986 -21.97 -0.11 34.68
N LEU A 987 -22.50 0.37 35.81
CA LEU A 987 -23.86 0.18 36.28
C LEU A 987 -24.87 0.74 35.26
N GLY A 988 -25.75 -0.11 34.76
CA GLY A 988 -26.84 0.29 33.87
C GLY A 988 -27.83 -0.83 33.53
N ILE A 989 -28.09 -1.75 34.46
CA ILE A 989 -29.12 -2.78 34.28
C ILE A 989 -30.50 -2.10 34.35
N SER A 990 -31.22 -2.07 33.23
CA SER A 990 -32.68 -2.15 33.28
C SER A 990 -33.14 -3.43 32.60
N SER A 991 -33.00 -4.55 33.32
CA SER A 991 -33.79 -5.74 33.04
C SER A 991 -35.24 -5.43 33.41
N ARG A 992 -36.15 -5.36 32.43
CA ARG A 992 -37.58 -5.53 32.72
C ARG A 992 -37.88 -7.02 32.83
N ARG A 993 -38.04 -7.45 34.08
CA ARG A 993 -38.80 -8.58 34.63
C ARG A 993 -39.33 -9.63 33.63
N VAL A 994 -38.74 -10.82 33.71
CA VAL A 994 -39.43 -12.09 33.41
C VAL A 994 -40.55 -12.27 34.44
N GLY A 995 -41.78 -12.41 33.97
CA GLY A 995 -42.95 -12.71 34.81
C GLY A 995 -42.86 -14.12 35.39
N HIS A 996 -43.13 -14.22 36.70
CA HIS A 996 -43.38 -15.47 37.41
C HIS A 996 -44.52 -16.28 36.77
N GLN A 997 -44.30 -17.58 36.57
CA GLN A 997 -45.36 -18.59 36.69
C GLN A 997 -45.12 -19.41 37.97
N PRO A 998 -46.17 -19.76 38.74
CA PRO A 998 -46.04 -20.44 40.01
C PRO A 998 -45.82 -21.95 39.83
N ARG A 999 -45.10 -22.52 40.80
CA ARG A 999 -44.87 -23.96 40.96
C ARG A 999 -46.17 -24.76 41.09
N ALA A 1000 -46.13 -25.98 40.57
CA ALA A 1000 -46.53 -27.18 41.31
C ALA A 1000 -45.26 -28.01 41.56
#